data_AF-A0A930AY76-F1
#
_entry.id   AF-A0A930AY76-F1
#
_cell.length_a   1.000
_cell.length_b   1.000
_cell.length_c   1.000
_cell.angle_alpha   90.00
_cell.angle_beta   90.00
_cell.angle_gamma   90.00
#
_symmetry.space_group_name_H-M   'P 1'
#
loop_
_entity.id
_entity.type
_entity.pdbx_description
1 polymer ?
#
loop_
_entity_poly.entity_id
_entity_poly.type
_entity_poly.pdbx_seq_one_letter_code
_entity_poly.pdbx_strand_id
1 'polypeptide(L)'
;MKIFQKKKKDGLRKGAITVFLTVILVPCLVFASVFTDLSRVELAKAQAVSAADLSLNTVLAHYDPDLKEFYGMMASVQSPEEFMKKAEKYFSAMLKQNGVDDAQTGLFIDAVRNLFQGEKGKTSNFLQMSLSEEPTITAAENGKLTNPVLIEDQIVEFMKYRGIPVIVEKLLDRFNVFSNQTKEVEEAEEYEPTANAKQEYAKAEGELMEAIFNTYFVLYKYQQIAVAYEELIETPTHELATHFESLESDVNKIWNDFKKANELATLRYVATDGVKALKLRPNTDYDIKGDSEKKAVKDSITSEEDGKYYITQSDYDQIMDEYKKAYDALSETTDKISQRLGELNKKLPSNGDINEAIYAIEAQRALTENGTTLDDKLESQVKDLVEVTKKLEVIHQFSLHDGEKIEYDPEYRDWQDEVKKKKGAANKLLRSLSSDNTSTYQLATSKYNNLVYNPGVVDKIIGRNYTFTSEFMGGEATLEEFTKKVSERYAKEIDYLSTMITYIDVVIDGGKIEIDGNTKKLKPIQKLRELIDNYVNTKNKWSKEANSIRGNEHGEKDLVELGEIEANKNDTETVENKISQLEKSITLESLNELKQRLQNSRKLLEAAKEALEKQMYGDKKLADVSSGEEFISITKGKVGSDTTKITMSISDGKQYAAQFNEQLVKPSKDELYKKRDISRTVSGNDPDLENINPTDHIPPLYKELQKHFKNIDQLEKDVDKYQKQNEGFSKQGEEQKKSALKYDSYLVYPGTGSLPEVSGGGSILSQLKQLSELIGKIANGDITEIAADARDRLFVIEYIMDMFSHATYSNEAWYKRDAAANNNTMAHADKWDELKNTYKDKFGELDPTHFTDNISLTNQLISNKNNALYLGEVEYCLYGKATLKENLEASFGDIFKIRFASNILSGFINFWRYGDDKNNFTALGIETVADAIQGITQGIVPAPLTKTILILALATMESANDLEVIKKGLPVTFYKISYKQWKYAFNQDTSSEESTGSLGDNSKSDSKYNPEDSKGLFYSDYMYAFLVYQSIDNSMYTTLLNRIGKLVEGNMQLRKGGEWKLDNCIMYYQLQGQVKVEPLMLTIPIIQSFDANGRSAKDVIKTTKWAEFTIKQVKGYS
;
A
#
# COMPACT_ATOMS: atom_id res chain seq x y z
N MET A 1 -93.77 44.03 53.54
CA MET A 1 -94.39 43.67 54.84
C MET A 1 -94.95 44.95 55.46
N LYS A 2 -96.23 44.95 55.86
CA LYS A 2 -97.04 46.05 56.46
C LYS A 2 -97.35 47.25 55.55
N ILE A 3 -98.57 47.28 55.02
CA ILE A 3 -99.60 48.34 55.15
C ILE A 3 -100.81 47.88 54.29
N PHE A 4 -102.03 48.12 54.78
CA PHE A 4 -103.36 47.83 54.22
C PHE A 4 -104.13 46.60 54.77
N GLN A 5 -104.53 46.73 56.05
CA GLN A 5 -105.83 46.27 56.54
C GLN A 5 -106.84 47.43 56.49
N LYS A 6 -108.07 47.14 56.02
CA LYS A 6 -109.34 47.87 56.16
C LYS A 6 -109.36 49.37 55.81
N LYS A 7 -110.00 49.70 54.68
CA LYS A 7 -111.31 50.40 54.60
C LYS A 7 -111.72 50.62 53.14
N LYS A 8 -113.01 50.42 52.87
CA LYS A 8 -113.71 50.68 51.59
C LYS A 8 -113.36 52.06 51.01
N LYS A 9 -113.03 52.12 49.71
CA LYS A 9 -113.74 52.87 48.63
C LYS A 9 -112.83 53.08 47.42
N ASP A 10 -113.47 53.08 46.26
CA ASP A 10 -112.95 53.20 44.90
C ASP A 10 -111.93 54.35 44.70
N GLY A 11 -110.82 54.08 43.99
CA GLY A 11 -109.91 55.16 43.54
C GLY A 11 -108.48 54.78 43.07
N LEU A 12 -107.91 53.63 43.42
CA LEU A 12 -106.45 53.36 43.28
C LEU A 12 -106.06 52.28 42.25
N ARG A 13 -106.76 52.21 41.10
CA ARG A 13 -106.48 51.21 40.02
C ARG A 13 -105.88 51.78 38.72
N LYS A 14 -105.58 53.08 38.61
CA LYS A 14 -105.02 53.66 37.37
C LYS A 14 -103.56 54.11 37.59
N GLY A 15 -102.60 53.28 37.16
CA GLY A 15 -101.18 53.65 37.07
C GLY A 15 -100.17 52.60 37.55
N ALA A 16 -100.56 51.71 38.47
CA ALA A 16 -99.69 50.63 38.95
C ALA A 16 -99.27 49.67 37.82
N ILE A 17 -100.17 49.44 36.86
CA ILE A 17 -99.93 48.61 35.67
C ILE A 17 -98.83 49.23 34.81
N THR A 18 -98.83 50.55 34.60
CA THR A 18 -97.85 51.23 33.72
C THR A 18 -96.45 51.23 34.33
N VAL A 19 -96.30 51.47 35.63
CA VAL A 19 -94.99 51.42 36.31
C VAL A 19 -94.47 49.99 36.36
N PHE A 20 -95.32 49.02 36.69
CA PHE A 20 -94.98 47.60 36.66
C PHE A 20 -94.55 47.13 35.25
N LEU A 21 -95.30 47.55 34.22
CA LEU A 21 -94.98 47.26 32.83
C LEU A 21 -93.64 47.88 32.43
N THR A 22 -93.35 49.12 32.82
CA THR A 22 -92.08 49.79 32.47
C THR A 22 -90.87 49.16 33.16
N VAL A 23 -91.00 48.76 34.43
CA VAL A 23 -89.93 48.07 35.19
C VAL A 23 -89.62 46.69 34.60
N ILE A 24 -90.58 46.03 33.94
CA ILE A 24 -90.35 44.77 33.21
C ILE A 24 -89.85 45.03 31.78
N LEU A 25 -90.43 46.00 31.08
CA LEU A 25 -90.20 46.25 29.66
C LEU A 25 -88.81 46.80 29.36
N VAL A 26 -88.28 47.71 30.19
CA VAL A 26 -86.95 48.31 29.96
C VAL A 26 -85.83 47.27 30.07
N PRO A 27 -85.73 46.44 31.14
CA PRO A 27 -84.75 45.36 31.20
C PRO A 27 -84.92 44.33 30.08
N CYS A 28 -86.16 44.00 29.70
CA CYS A 28 -86.41 43.09 28.58
C CYS A 28 -85.91 43.67 27.24
N LEU A 29 -86.04 44.99 27.02
CA LEU A 29 -85.59 45.66 25.81
C LEU A 29 -84.05 45.74 25.75
N VAL A 30 -83.38 46.04 26.87
CA VAL A 30 -81.91 46.00 26.97
C VAL A 30 -81.40 44.57 26.74
N PHE A 31 -82.02 43.56 27.38
CA PHE A 31 -81.66 42.15 27.20
C PHE A 31 -81.84 41.70 25.75
N ALA A 32 -82.97 42.01 25.12
CA ALA A 32 -83.22 41.72 23.70
C ALA A 32 -82.20 42.41 22.78
N SER A 33 -81.79 43.64 23.12
CA SER A 33 -80.80 44.41 22.36
C SER A 33 -79.40 43.82 22.45
N VAL A 34 -78.96 43.41 23.65
CA VAL A 34 -77.70 42.67 23.85
C VAL A 34 -77.73 41.34 23.09
N PHE A 35 -78.82 40.56 23.20
CA PHE A 35 -78.96 39.31 22.45
C PHE A 35 -78.97 39.51 20.93
N THR A 36 -79.56 40.61 20.46
CA THR A 36 -79.58 40.95 19.03
C THR A 36 -78.17 41.29 18.54
N ASP A 37 -77.43 42.13 19.26
CA ASP A 37 -76.04 42.45 18.88
C ASP A 37 -75.11 41.23 19.04
N LEU A 38 -75.29 40.38 20.05
CA LEU A 38 -74.56 39.10 20.20
C LEU A 38 -74.87 38.14 19.03
N SER A 39 -76.15 38.03 18.65
CA SER A 39 -76.57 37.21 17.51
C SER A 39 -75.99 37.75 16.19
N ARG A 40 -75.86 39.07 16.04
CA ARG A 40 -75.19 39.70 14.90
C ARG A 40 -73.70 39.38 14.87
N VAL A 41 -73.01 39.34 16.01
CA VAL A 41 -71.59 38.94 16.09
C VAL A 41 -71.42 37.48 15.68
N GLU A 42 -72.27 36.56 16.16
CA GLU A 42 -72.21 35.14 15.76
C GLU A 42 -72.55 34.95 14.27
N LEU A 43 -73.54 35.68 13.75
CA LEU A 43 -73.89 35.64 12.32
C LEU A 43 -72.78 36.24 11.45
N ALA A 44 -72.16 37.34 11.90
CA ALA A 44 -71.01 37.95 11.25
C ALA A 44 -69.80 37.00 11.24
N LYS A 45 -69.59 36.20 12.30
CA LYS A 45 -68.55 35.16 12.34
C LYS A 45 -68.80 34.05 11.33
N ALA A 46 -70.03 33.54 11.23
CA ALA A 46 -70.39 32.53 10.24
C ALA A 46 -70.20 33.05 8.80
N GLN A 47 -70.59 34.30 8.53
CA GLN A 47 -70.40 34.93 7.23
C GLN A 47 -68.92 35.18 6.90
N ALA A 48 -68.14 35.61 7.90
CA ALA A 48 -66.70 35.78 7.77
C ALA A 48 -65.99 34.47 7.43
N VAL A 49 -66.37 33.36 8.06
CA VAL A 49 -65.85 32.02 7.73
C VAL A 49 -66.23 31.64 6.29
N SER A 50 -67.48 31.85 5.89
CA SER A 50 -67.92 31.57 4.51
C SER A 50 -67.18 32.42 3.46
N ALA A 51 -66.98 33.72 3.74
CA ALA A 51 -66.20 34.60 2.87
C ALA A 51 -64.72 34.17 2.81
N ALA A 52 -64.14 33.72 3.93
CA ALA A 52 -62.79 33.19 3.99
C ALA A 52 -62.66 31.90 3.16
N ASP A 53 -63.63 30.98 3.27
CA ASP A 53 -63.66 29.74 2.49
C ASP A 53 -63.78 29.98 0.99
N LEU A 54 -64.62 30.92 0.56
CA LEU A 54 -64.76 31.31 -0.85
C LEU A 54 -63.48 31.97 -1.38
N SER A 55 -62.83 32.80 -0.57
CA SER A 55 -61.58 33.47 -0.94
C SER A 55 -60.43 32.47 -1.06
N LEU A 56 -60.32 31.53 -0.11
CA LEU A 56 -59.35 30.43 -0.18
C LEU A 56 -59.63 29.49 -1.36
N ASN A 57 -60.89 29.15 -1.65
CA ASN A 57 -61.26 28.38 -2.84
C ASN A 57 -60.85 29.08 -4.15
N THR A 58 -60.89 30.41 -4.17
CA THR A 58 -60.47 31.20 -5.34
C THR A 58 -58.96 31.09 -5.56
N VAL A 59 -58.16 31.05 -4.48
CA VAL A 59 -56.71 30.79 -4.57
C VAL A 59 -56.46 29.36 -5.05
N LEU A 60 -57.18 28.38 -4.49
CA LEU A 60 -57.03 26.97 -4.85
C LEU A 60 -57.44 26.68 -6.30
N ALA A 61 -58.31 27.47 -6.92
CA ALA A 61 -58.65 27.31 -8.34
C ALA A 61 -57.44 27.48 -9.29
N HIS A 62 -56.36 28.13 -8.84
CA HIS A 62 -55.14 28.38 -9.63
C HIS A 62 -54.01 27.40 -9.27
N TYR A 63 -54.16 26.14 -9.69
CA TYR A 63 -53.14 25.09 -9.55
C TYR A 63 -52.20 25.01 -10.77
N ASP A 64 -51.04 24.37 -10.61
CA ASP A 64 -50.11 24.04 -11.70
C ASP A 64 -50.64 22.83 -12.51
N PRO A 65 -51.14 23.04 -13.75
CA PRO A 65 -51.73 21.96 -14.54
C PRO A 65 -50.70 20.92 -14.98
N ASP A 66 -49.44 21.31 -15.18
CA ASP A 66 -48.40 20.42 -15.65
C ASP A 66 -47.93 19.49 -14.53
N LEU A 67 -47.78 20.00 -13.31
CA LEU A 67 -47.46 19.17 -12.14
C LEU A 67 -48.53 18.07 -11.95
N LYS A 68 -49.81 18.41 -12.15
CA LYS A 68 -50.93 17.47 -12.09
C LYS A 68 -50.93 16.50 -13.26
N GLU A 69 -50.69 16.97 -14.48
CA GLU A 69 -50.71 16.14 -15.69
C GLU A 69 -49.56 15.13 -15.72
N PHE A 70 -48.35 15.53 -15.28
CA PHE A 70 -47.18 14.67 -15.31
C PHE A 70 -47.05 13.77 -14.09
N TYR A 71 -47.33 14.28 -12.89
CA TYR A 71 -47.07 13.58 -11.63
C TYR A 71 -48.32 13.33 -10.79
N GLY A 72 -49.50 13.82 -11.21
CA GLY A 72 -50.73 13.63 -10.45
C GLY A 72 -50.83 14.46 -9.17
N MET A 73 -49.83 15.31 -8.88
CA MET A 73 -49.78 16.16 -7.69
C MET A 73 -50.44 17.51 -7.95
N MET A 74 -51.19 18.06 -6.99
CA MET A 74 -51.86 19.36 -7.12
C MET A 74 -51.25 20.38 -6.16
N ALA A 75 -50.57 21.40 -6.70
CA ALA A 75 -50.05 22.53 -5.91
C ALA A 75 -50.23 23.86 -6.65
N SER A 76 -49.90 24.96 -5.97
CA SER A 76 -49.96 26.29 -6.57
C SER A 76 -49.01 26.47 -7.75
N VAL A 77 -49.34 27.44 -8.60
CA VAL A 77 -48.38 27.99 -9.59
C VAL A 77 -47.14 28.60 -8.92
N GLN A 78 -46.04 28.71 -9.69
CA GLN A 78 -44.73 29.19 -9.21
C GLN A 78 -44.72 30.63 -8.64
N SER A 79 -45.66 31.49 -9.06
CA SER A 79 -45.79 32.88 -8.59
C SER A 79 -47.19 33.17 -8.02
N PRO A 80 -47.51 32.64 -6.82
CA PRO A 80 -48.88 32.69 -6.29
C PRO A 80 -49.25 34.05 -5.66
N GLU A 81 -48.29 34.95 -5.46
CA GLU A 81 -48.45 36.23 -4.75
C GLU A 81 -49.50 37.16 -5.37
N GLU A 82 -49.58 37.21 -6.70
CA GLU A 82 -50.57 38.03 -7.39
C GLU A 82 -52.00 37.53 -7.14
N PHE A 83 -52.16 36.20 -7.07
CA PHE A 83 -53.45 35.56 -6.81
C PHE A 83 -53.85 35.66 -5.34
N MET A 84 -52.89 35.54 -4.41
CA MET A 84 -53.12 35.76 -2.98
C MET A 84 -53.64 37.19 -2.73
N LYS A 85 -53.01 38.21 -3.30
CA LYS A 85 -53.47 39.61 -3.19
C LYS A 85 -54.85 39.85 -3.80
N LYS A 86 -55.19 39.16 -4.91
CA LYS A 86 -56.54 39.21 -5.48
C LYS A 86 -57.55 38.58 -4.52
N ALA A 87 -57.25 37.43 -3.91
CA ALA A 87 -58.12 36.76 -2.95
C ALA A 87 -58.31 37.55 -1.64
N GLU A 88 -57.29 38.24 -1.13
CA GLU A 88 -57.41 39.17 0.01
C GLU A 88 -58.39 40.32 -0.29
N LYS A 89 -58.36 40.84 -1.53
CA LYS A 89 -59.32 41.85 -2.00
C LYS A 89 -60.72 41.27 -2.15
N TYR A 90 -60.85 40.04 -2.65
CA TYR A 90 -62.15 39.33 -2.71
C TYR A 90 -62.73 39.13 -1.31
N PHE A 91 -61.93 38.69 -0.33
CA PHE A 91 -62.34 38.57 1.07
C PHE A 91 -62.82 39.91 1.62
N SER A 92 -62.02 40.97 1.43
CA SER A 92 -62.35 42.32 1.87
C SER A 92 -63.63 42.87 1.23
N ALA A 93 -63.90 42.54 -0.03
CA ALA A 93 -65.10 42.96 -0.75
C ALA A 93 -66.35 42.21 -0.27
N MET A 94 -66.25 40.90 -0.05
CA MET A 94 -67.35 40.06 0.46
C MET A 94 -67.76 40.40 1.90
N LEU A 95 -66.84 40.91 2.71
CA LEU A 95 -67.17 41.44 4.05
C LEU A 95 -67.92 42.78 3.99
N LYS A 96 -67.69 43.59 2.94
CA LYS A 96 -68.30 44.91 2.75
C LYS A 96 -69.64 44.86 2.00
N GLN A 97 -69.81 43.87 1.14
CA GLN A 97 -71.03 43.63 0.37
C GLN A 97 -71.79 42.48 1.00
N ASN A 98 -72.93 42.73 1.65
CA ASN A 98 -74.00 41.73 1.63
C ASN A 98 -75.40 42.31 1.92
N GLY A 99 -76.25 42.09 0.93
CA GLY A 99 -77.69 41.86 1.05
C GLY A 99 -78.06 40.94 -0.13
N VAL A 100 -78.64 39.78 0.16
CA VAL A 100 -79.26 38.90 -0.86
C VAL A 100 -80.73 38.79 -0.51
N ASP A 101 -81.59 39.07 -1.50
CA ASP A 101 -82.92 38.49 -1.63
C ASP A 101 -82.89 37.54 -2.82
N ASP A 102 -83.61 36.43 -2.69
CA ASP A 102 -83.44 35.18 -3.41
C ASP A 102 -84.23 35.20 -4.74
N ALA A 103 -83.90 36.10 -5.66
CA ALA A 103 -84.37 36.04 -7.05
C ALA A 103 -83.55 36.96 -7.98
N GLN A 104 -83.02 36.36 -9.05
CA GLN A 104 -82.41 36.97 -10.25
C GLN A 104 -80.87 37.09 -10.26
N THR A 105 -80.28 36.20 -11.06
CA THR A 105 -78.88 36.01 -11.48
C THR A 105 -78.17 37.24 -12.09
N GLY A 106 -78.80 38.42 -12.13
CA GLY A 106 -78.20 39.66 -12.65
C GLY A 106 -77.25 40.36 -11.67
N LEU A 107 -77.46 40.18 -10.35
CA LEU A 107 -76.70 40.89 -9.31
C LEU A 107 -75.28 40.36 -9.10
N PHE A 108 -75.02 39.09 -9.40
CA PHE A 108 -73.66 38.54 -9.32
C PHE A 108 -72.76 39.15 -10.41
N ILE A 109 -73.31 39.39 -11.61
CA ILE A 109 -72.62 40.07 -12.70
C ILE A 109 -72.40 41.55 -12.37
N ASP A 110 -73.35 42.22 -11.70
CA ASP A 110 -73.19 43.61 -11.26
C ASP A 110 -72.24 43.76 -10.06
N ALA A 111 -72.23 42.83 -9.11
CA ALA A 111 -71.25 42.81 -8.01
C ALA A 111 -69.83 42.58 -8.53
N VAL A 112 -69.66 41.67 -9.50
CA VAL A 112 -68.40 41.43 -10.21
C VAL A 112 -68.01 42.64 -11.07
N ARG A 113 -68.93 43.27 -11.82
CA ARG A 113 -68.67 44.50 -12.60
C ARG A 113 -68.27 45.69 -11.73
N ASN A 114 -68.94 45.89 -10.60
CA ASN A 114 -68.66 46.97 -9.66
C ASN A 114 -67.28 46.79 -8.97
N LEU A 115 -66.82 45.54 -8.83
CA LEU A 115 -65.48 45.21 -8.35
C LEU A 115 -64.37 45.60 -9.35
N PHE A 116 -64.65 45.53 -10.65
CA PHE A 116 -63.67 45.86 -11.71
C PHE A 116 -63.69 47.35 -12.13
N GLN A 117 -64.75 48.11 -11.85
CA GLN A 117 -64.89 49.50 -12.34
C GLN A 117 -64.93 50.60 -11.26
N GLY A 118 -64.85 50.27 -9.97
CA GLY A 118 -64.59 51.27 -8.92
C GLY A 118 -65.70 52.30 -8.66
N GLU A 119 -66.95 52.02 -9.03
CA GLU A 119 -68.08 52.90 -8.68
C GLU A 119 -68.68 52.57 -7.30
N LYS A 120 -68.81 53.59 -6.45
CA LYS A 120 -69.41 53.51 -5.10
C LYS A 120 -70.93 53.47 -5.17
N GLY A 121 -71.50 52.29 -5.42
CA GLY A 121 -72.92 52.03 -5.13
C GLY A 121 -73.17 52.00 -3.62
N LYS A 122 -74.19 52.72 -3.13
CA LYS A 122 -74.63 52.67 -1.72
C LYS A 122 -75.27 51.31 -1.44
N THR A 123 -74.48 50.35 -0.97
CA THR A 123 -74.97 49.06 -0.49
C THR A 123 -75.13 49.07 1.03
N SER A 124 -76.23 48.51 1.53
CA SER A 124 -76.58 48.47 2.95
C SER A 124 -75.72 47.45 3.70
N ASN A 125 -74.74 47.90 4.50
CA ASN A 125 -73.97 47.03 5.39
C ASN A 125 -74.75 46.78 6.71
N PHE A 126 -75.69 45.81 6.70
CA PHE A 126 -76.57 45.53 7.86
C PHE A 126 -75.79 45.02 9.09
N LEU A 127 -74.66 44.36 8.85
CA LEU A 127 -73.79 43.83 9.92
C LEU A 127 -72.71 44.81 10.37
N GLN A 128 -72.52 45.94 9.66
CA GLN A 128 -71.49 46.95 9.95
C GLN A 128 -70.12 46.33 10.25
N MET A 129 -69.71 45.37 9.42
CA MET A 129 -68.42 44.72 9.56
C MET A 129 -67.32 45.64 9.02
N SER A 130 -66.25 45.80 9.79
CA SER A 130 -65.02 46.50 9.40
C SER A 130 -63.81 45.61 9.67
N LEU A 131 -62.77 45.80 8.88
CA LEU A 131 -61.48 45.14 9.08
C LEU A 131 -60.63 46.04 9.97
N SER A 132 -60.17 45.51 11.10
CA SER A 132 -59.26 46.23 12.00
C SER A 132 -57.84 46.30 11.42
N GLU A 133 -57.45 45.28 10.64
CA GLU A 133 -56.18 45.16 9.93
C GLU A 133 -56.42 44.59 8.53
N GLU A 134 -55.52 44.81 7.58
CA GLU A 134 -55.61 44.19 6.26
C GLU A 134 -55.50 42.65 6.39
N PRO A 135 -56.42 41.89 5.78
CA PRO A 135 -56.37 40.43 5.83
C PRO A 135 -55.15 39.94 5.04
N THR A 136 -54.44 38.96 5.60
CA THR A 136 -53.26 38.36 4.96
C THR A 136 -53.52 36.90 4.62
N ILE A 137 -53.19 36.52 3.39
CA ILE A 137 -53.13 35.14 2.94
C ILE A 137 -51.66 34.76 2.80
N THR A 138 -51.23 33.76 3.56
CA THR A 138 -49.86 33.23 3.49
C THR A 138 -49.90 31.72 3.24
N ALA A 139 -48.76 31.15 2.85
CA ALA A 139 -48.59 29.70 2.99
C ALA A 139 -48.78 29.31 4.46
N ALA A 140 -49.51 28.23 4.72
CA ALA A 140 -49.59 27.66 6.06
C ALA A 140 -48.22 27.14 6.50
N GLU A 141 -48.00 27.06 7.81
CA GLU A 141 -46.77 26.48 8.37
C GLU A 141 -46.61 25.03 7.87
N ASN A 142 -45.46 24.70 7.28
CA ASN A 142 -45.19 23.43 6.59
C ASN A 142 -46.13 23.09 5.42
N GLY A 143 -46.86 24.09 4.89
CA GLY A 143 -47.85 23.95 3.82
C GLY A 143 -47.28 24.00 2.40
N LYS A 144 -45.98 23.78 2.21
CA LYS A 144 -45.31 23.73 0.90
C LYS A 144 -45.05 22.28 0.49
N LEU A 145 -45.06 22.00 -0.81
CA LEU A 145 -44.82 20.66 -1.36
C LEU A 145 -43.37 20.14 -1.13
N THR A 146 -42.47 20.96 -0.57
CA THR A 146 -41.17 20.50 -0.07
C THR A 146 -41.27 19.65 1.21
N ASN A 147 -42.41 19.65 1.88
CA ASN A 147 -42.65 18.82 3.06
C ASN A 147 -42.91 17.36 2.64
N PRO A 148 -42.09 16.38 3.11
CA PRO A 148 -42.25 14.95 2.81
C PRO A 148 -43.66 14.41 3.04
N VAL A 149 -44.30 14.83 4.13
CA VAL A 149 -45.65 14.36 4.50
C VAL A 149 -46.69 14.78 3.45
N LEU A 150 -46.51 15.94 2.83
CA LEU A 150 -47.42 16.42 1.78
C LEU A 150 -47.15 15.73 0.43
N ILE A 151 -45.90 15.35 0.16
CA ILE A 151 -45.55 14.55 -1.02
C ILE A 151 -46.21 13.17 -0.89
N GLU A 152 -46.07 12.53 0.27
CA GLU A 152 -46.72 11.25 0.56
C GLU A 152 -48.24 11.34 0.39
N ASP A 153 -48.89 12.30 1.04
CA ASP A 153 -50.35 12.46 0.99
C ASP A 153 -50.86 12.64 -0.45
N GLN A 154 -50.18 13.45 -1.26
CA GLN A 154 -50.52 13.62 -2.69
C GLN A 154 -50.35 12.34 -3.50
N ILE A 155 -49.28 11.57 -3.26
CA ILE A 155 -49.07 10.27 -3.93
C ILE A 155 -50.14 9.28 -3.50
N VAL A 156 -50.41 9.17 -2.21
CA VAL A 156 -51.43 8.26 -1.66
C VAL A 156 -52.80 8.60 -2.23
N GLU A 157 -53.21 9.88 -2.24
CA GLU A 157 -54.47 10.32 -2.86
C GLU A 157 -54.57 10.00 -4.35
N PHE A 158 -53.48 10.19 -5.10
CA PHE A 158 -53.41 9.82 -6.51
C PHE A 158 -53.59 8.30 -6.71
N MET A 159 -53.03 7.48 -5.82
CA MET A 159 -53.06 6.02 -5.91
C MET A 159 -54.35 5.38 -5.37
N LYS A 160 -55.05 6.02 -4.41
CA LYS A 160 -56.28 5.51 -3.75
C LYS A 160 -57.33 4.97 -4.73
N TYR A 161 -57.49 5.60 -5.90
CA TYR A 161 -58.53 5.25 -6.88
C TYR A 161 -58.03 4.48 -8.11
N ARG A 162 -56.71 4.27 -8.24
CA ARG A 162 -56.10 3.76 -9.49
C ARG A 162 -55.64 2.31 -9.43
N GLY A 163 -55.42 1.71 -8.24
CA GLY A 163 -54.56 0.52 -8.18
C GLY A 163 -54.91 -0.64 -7.26
N ILE A 164 -56.00 -0.67 -6.48
CA ILE A 164 -56.12 -1.73 -5.45
C ILE A 164 -56.08 -3.18 -6.02
N PRO A 165 -56.78 -3.56 -7.11
CA PRO A 165 -56.71 -4.94 -7.63
C PRO A 165 -55.43 -5.23 -8.42
N VAL A 166 -54.98 -4.30 -9.27
CA VAL A 166 -53.83 -4.47 -10.18
C VAL A 166 -52.50 -4.41 -9.42
N ILE A 167 -52.40 -3.57 -8.38
CA ILE A 167 -51.23 -3.53 -7.48
C ILE A 167 -51.11 -4.87 -6.77
N VAL A 168 -52.20 -5.38 -6.20
CA VAL A 168 -52.18 -6.64 -5.44
C VAL A 168 -51.79 -7.82 -6.34
N GLU A 169 -52.28 -7.91 -7.58
CA GLU A 169 -51.87 -8.96 -8.52
C GLU A 169 -50.39 -8.85 -8.92
N LYS A 170 -49.92 -7.67 -9.35
CA LYS A 170 -48.49 -7.43 -9.68
C LYS A 170 -47.56 -7.76 -8.50
N LEU A 171 -47.99 -7.38 -7.31
CA LEU A 171 -47.26 -7.58 -6.06
C LEU A 171 -47.22 -9.05 -5.66
N LEU A 172 -48.33 -9.78 -5.77
CA LEU A 172 -48.38 -11.22 -5.56
C LEU A 172 -47.52 -11.99 -6.58
N ASP A 173 -47.50 -11.57 -7.85
CA ASP A 173 -46.66 -12.17 -8.87
C ASP A 173 -45.16 -11.99 -8.57
N ARG A 174 -44.74 -10.78 -8.17
CA ARG A 174 -43.35 -10.53 -7.72
C ARG A 174 -43.03 -11.35 -6.46
N PHE A 175 -43.97 -11.47 -5.53
CA PHE A 175 -43.76 -12.24 -4.30
C PHE A 175 -43.70 -13.75 -4.51
N ASN A 176 -44.44 -14.30 -5.48
CA ASN A 176 -44.33 -15.72 -5.86
C ASN A 176 -42.92 -16.08 -6.36
N VAL A 177 -42.22 -15.14 -7.01
CA VAL A 177 -40.82 -15.32 -7.44
C VAL A 177 -39.89 -15.43 -6.23
N PHE A 178 -40.09 -14.61 -5.18
CA PHE A 178 -39.31 -14.66 -3.95
C PHE A 178 -39.63 -15.89 -3.07
N SER A 179 -40.85 -16.42 -3.09
CA SER A 179 -41.27 -17.53 -2.23
C SER A 179 -40.85 -18.92 -2.70
N ASN A 180 -40.49 -19.10 -3.97
CA ASN A 180 -40.26 -20.42 -4.57
C ASN A 180 -38.99 -21.16 -4.09
N GLN A 181 -38.12 -20.51 -3.31
CA GLN A 181 -36.85 -21.07 -2.81
C GLN A 181 -36.63 -20.80 -1.31
N THR A 182 -37.67 -20.44 -0.56
CA THR A 182 -37.53 -19.97 0.83
C THR A 182 -36.89 -21.00 1.76
N LYS A 183 -37.19 -22.28 1.56
CA LYS A 183 -36.66 -23.36 2.42
C LYS A 183 -35.16 -23.57 2.19
N GLU A 184 -34.72 -23.63 0.94
CA GLU A 184 -33.31 -23.81 0.59
C GLU A 184 -32.47 -22.57 0.96
N VAL A 185 -33.07 -21.37 0.89
CA VAL A 185 -32.44 -20.13 1.36
C VAL A 185 -32.33 -20.11 2.88
N GLU A 186 -33.35 -20.56 3.61
CA GLU A 186 -33.33 -20.67 5.09
C GLU A 186 -32.25 -21.66 5.55
N GLU A 187 -32.17 -22.84 4.93
CA GLU A 187 -31.12 -23.83 5.20
C GLU A 187 -29.71 -23.30 4.87
N ALA A 188 -29.56 -22.49 3.81
CA ALA A 188 -28.29 -21.86 3.45
C ALA A 188 -27.89 -20.71 4.39
N GLU A 189 -28.87 -19.93 4.88
CA GLU A 189 -28.65 -18.86 5.86
C GLU A 189 -28.20 -19.45 7.21
N GLU A 190 -28.85 -20.53 7.66
CA GLU A 190 -28.41 -21.27 8.85
C GLU A 190 -26.96 -21.78 8.69
N TYR A 191 -26.55 -22.14 7.48
CA TYR A 191 -25.19 -22.60 7.18
C TYR A 191 -24.16 -21.46 7.08
N GLU A 192 -24.57 -20.19 6.87
CA GLU A 192 -23.65 -19.05 6.67
C GLU A 192 -22.61 -18.89 7.79
N PRO A 193 -22.96 -18.93 9.10
CA PRO A 193 -21.97 -18.84 10.18
C PRO A 193 -20.94 -19.97 10.12
N THR A 194 -21.35 -21.17 9.70
CA THR A 194 -20.48 -22.35 9.57
C THR A 194 -19.52 -22.18 8.39
N ALA A 195 -20.01 -21.74 7.22
CA ALA A 195 -19.17 -21.44 6.06
C ALA A 195 -18.14 -20.33 6.35
N ASN A 196 -18.55 -19.26 7.05
CA ASN A 196 -17.67 -18.18 7.47
C ASN A 196 -16.59 -18.68 8.45
N ALA A 197 -16.96 -19.50 9.45
CA ALA A 197 -16.00 -20.09 10.38
C ALA A 197 -15.02 -21.04 9.67
N LYS A 198 -15.48 -21.76 8.64
CA LYS A 198 -14.65 -22.62 7.78
C LYS A 198 -13.63 -21.82 6.98
N GLN A 199 -14.02 -20.69 6.41
CA GLN A 199 -13.11 -19.77 5.73
C GLN A 199 -12.05 -19.19 6.70
N GLU A 200 -12.46 -18.77 7.90
CA GLU A 200 -11.54 -18.28 8.93
C GLU A 200 -10.52 -19.35 9.33
N TYR A 201 -10.96 -20.60 9.50
CA TYR A 201 -10.10 -21.75 9.75
C TYR A 201 -9.07 -21.97 8.63
N ALA A 202 -9.52 -22.05 7.38
CA ALA A 202 -8.66 -22.26 6.22
C ALA A 202 -7.57 -21.17 6.09
N LYS A 203 -7.93 -19.91 6.38
CA LYS A 203 -6.99 -18.80 6.39
C LYS A 203 -6.00 -18.90 7.56
N ALA A 204 -6.47 -19.22 8.76
CA ALA A 204 -5.61 -19.37 9.93
C ALA A 204 -4.61 -20.52 9.77
N GLU A 205 -5.03 -21.64 9.16
CA GLU A 205 -4.15 -22.77 8.82
C GLU A 205 -3.05 -22.35 7.85
N GLY A 206 -3.41 -21.65 6.77
CA GLY A 206 -2.43 -21.13 5.80
C GLY A 206 -1.43 -20.17 6.41
N GLU A 207 -1.90 -19.17 7.17
CA GLU A 207 -1.02 -18.20 7.84
C GLU A 207 -0.06 -18.87 8.84
N LEU A 208 -0.53 -19.90 9.55
CA LEU A 208 0.29 -20.68 10.47
C LEU A 208 1.37 -21.46 9.72
N MET A 209 0.99 -22.23 8.70
CA MET A 209 1.90 -23.08 7.96
C MET A 209 2.95 -22.29 7.18
N GLU A 210 2.57 -21.15 6.59
CA GLU A 210 3.51 -20.23 5.94
C GLU A 210 4.51 -19.64 6.96
N ALA A 211 4.04 -19.22 8.15
CA ALA A 211 4.92 -18.68 9.18
C ALA A 211 5.90 -19.72 9.72
N ILE A 212 5.45 -20.96 9.91
CA ILE A 212 6.28 -22.08 10.33
C ILE A 212 7.36 -22.36 9.26
N PHE A 213 6.96 -22.48 7.99
CA PHE A 213 7.89 -22.74 6.90
C PHE A 213 8.91 -21.62 6.73
N ASN A 214 8.50 -20.35 6.71
CA ASN A 214 9.42 -19.22 6.59
C ASN A 214 10.43 -19.20 7.75
N THR A 215 10.01 -19.54 8.97
CA THR A 215 10.90 -19.66 10.12
C THR A 215 11.93 -20.77 9.90
N TYR A 216 11.47 -21.96 9.48
CA TYR A 216 12.36 -23.08 9.23
C TYR A 216 13.30 -22.85 8.05
N PHE A 217 12.82 -22.24 6.96
CA PHE A 217 13.61 -21.92 5.78
C PHE A 217 14.80 -21.00 6.12
N VAL A 218 14.58 -19.97 6.94
CA VAL A 218 15.68 -19.10 7.40
C VAL A 218 16.65 -19.87 8.30
N LEU A 219 16.16 -20.75 9.18
CA LEU A 219 17.02 -21.61 10.00
C LEU A 219 17.84 -22.60 9.15
N TYR A 220 17.25 -23.15 8.09
CA TYR A 220 17.92 -24.02 7.13
C TYR A 220 19.03 -23.27 6.39
N LYS A 221 18.75 -22.07 5.88
CA LYS A 221 19.75 -21.21 5.22
C LYS A 221 20.85 -20.79 6.20
N TYR A 222 20.50 -20.54 7.46
CA TYR A 222 21.46 -20.32 8.54
C TYR A 222 22.40 -21.50 8.74
N GLN A 223 21.90 -22.75 8.73
CA GLN A 223 22.75 -23.93 8.80
C GLN A 223 23.63 -24.10 7.56
N GLN A 224 23.12 -23.82 6.35
CA GLN A 224 23.97 -23.83 5.14
C GLN A 224 25.14 -22.84 5.24
N ILE A 225 24.90 -21.65 5.79
CA ILE A 225 25.96 -20.66 6.03
C ILE A 225 26.93 -21.12 7.13
N ALA A 226 26.43 -21.76 8.19
CA ALA A 226 27.27 -22.32 9.24
C ALA A 226 28.22 -23.40 8.67
N VAL A 227 27.73 -24.31 7.83
CA VAL A 227 28.55 -25.32 7.14
C VAL A 227 29.56 -24.69 6.18
N ALA A 228 29.15 -23.71 5.37
CA ALA A 228 30.07 -22.99 4.49
C ALA A 228 31.17 -22.26 5.27
N TYR A 229 30.84 -21.76 6.47
CA TYR A 229 31.80 -21.16 7.36
C TYR A 229 32.77 -22.20 7.95
N GLU A 230 32.30 -23.39 8.33
CA GLU A 230 33.15 -24.51 8.75
C GLU A 230 34.17 -24.90 7.68
N GLU A 231 33.72 -25.02 6.42
CA GLU A 231 34.58 -25.37 5.27
C GLU A 231 35.68 -24.33 5.03
N LEU A 232 35.42 -23.04 5.28
CA LEU A 232 36.41 -21.96 5.13
C LEU A 232 37.60 -22.12 6.08
N ILE A 233 37.39 -22.68 7.28
CA ILE A 233 38.36 -22.64 8.38
C ILE A 233 39.35 -23.82 8.33
N GLU A 234 39.09 -24.86 7.55
CA GLU A 234 39.96 -26.05 7.40
C GLU A 234 40.30 -26.76 8.73
N THR A 235 39.36 -26.86 9.69
CA THR A 235 39.64 -27.55 10.96
C THR A 235 39.71 -29.08 10.81
N PRO A 236 40.56 -29.79 11.59
CA PRO A 236 40.72 -31.25 11.49
C PRO A 236 39.44 -32.05 11.73
N THR A 237 38.51 -31.51 12.52
CA THR A 237 37.25 -32.15 12.93
C THR A 237 36.04 -31.69 12.13
N HIS A 238 36.16 -30.61 11.33
CA HIS A 238 35.04 -29.96 10.64
C HIS A 238 33.89 -29.63 11.61
N GLU A 239 34.23 -29.07 12.77
CA GLU A 239 33.26 -28.66 13.79
C GLU A 239 33.38 -27.16 14.06
N LEU A 240 32.29 -26.42 13.88
CA LEU A 240 32.24 -24.99 14.16
C LEU A 240 32.61 -24.66 15.61
N ALA A 241 32.26 -25.55 16.55
CA ALA A 241 32.66 -25.45 17.94
C ALA A 241 34.19 -25.38 18.10
N THR A 242 34.93 -26.23 17.36
CA THR A 242 36.40 -26.29 17.40
C THR A 242 37.01 -24.98 16.88
N HIS A 243 36.37 -24.30 15.93
CA HIS A 243 36.82 -22.99 15.48
C HIS A 243 36.70 -21.93 16.59
N PHE A 244 35.55 -21.80 17.25
CA PHE A 244 35.39 -20.79 18.31
C PHE A 244 36.29 -21.06 19.53
N GLU A 245 36.65 -22.32 19.77
CA GLU A 245 37.64 -22.71 20.79
C GLU A 245 39.09 -22.36 20.36
N SER A 246 39.41 -22.47 19.07
CA SER A 246 40.75 -22.18 18.52
C SER A 246 40.95 -20.73 18.08
N LEU A 247 39.89 -19.94 17.92
CA LEU A 247 39.91 -18.55 17.45
C LEU A 247 40.81 -17.65 18.33
N GLU A 248 40.83 -17.86 19.64
CA GLU A 248 41.76 -17.15 20.53
C GLU A 248 43.23 -17.38 20.12
N SER A 249 43.59 -18.62 19.78
CA SER A 249 44.94 -18.96 19.34
C SER A 249 45.30 -18.27 18.03
N ASP A 250 44.39 -18.32 17.06
CA ASP A 250 44.60 -17.73 15.73
C ASP A 250 44.71 -16.21 15.78
N VAL A 251 43.79 -15.55 16.50
CA VAL A 251 43.83 -14.10 16.72
C VAL A 251 45.14 -13.69 17.41
N ASN A 252 45.61 -14.44 18.39
CA ASN A 252 46.89 -14.17 19.06
C ASN A 252 48.09 -14.34 18.10
N LYS A 253 48.11 -15.38 17.27
CA LYS A 253 49.18 -15.59 16.27
C LYS A 253 49.22 -14.45 15.26
N ILE A 254 48.08 -14.08 14.68
CA ILE A 254 47.97 -12.98 13.72
C ILE A 254 48.42 -11.68 14.35
N TRP A 255 47.94 -11.36 15.56
CA TRP A 255 48.33 -10.15 16.28
C TRP A 255 49.84 -10.08 16.55
N ASN A 256 50.49 -11.19 16.90
CA ASN A 256 51.95 -11.26 17.06
C ASN A 256 52.68 -11.11 15.72
N ASP A 257 52.19 -11.74 14.66
CA ASP A 257 52.80 -11.69 13.34
C ASP A 257 52.73 -10.27 12.73
N PHE A 258 51.66 -9.50 13.00
CA PHE A 258 51.59 -8.09 12.62
C PHE A 258 52.70 -7.23 13.26
N LYS A 259 53.16 -7.58 14.47
CA LYS A 259 54.31 -6.92 15.11
C LYS A 259 55.63 -7.30 14.43
N LYS A 260 55.81 -8.57 14.07
CA LYS A 260 56.97 -9.04 13.29
C LYS A 260 57.01 -8.42 11.89
N ALA A 261 55.85 -8.29 11.26
CA ALA A 261 55.68 -7.61 9.98
C ALA A 261 56.05 -6.12 10.10
N ASN A 262 55.67 -5.45 11.20
CA ASN A 262 56.10 -4.07 11.48
C ASN A 262 57.62 -3.95 11.64
N GLU A 263 58.26 -4.90 12.35
CA GLU A 263 59.72 -4.96 12.46
C GLU A 263 60.37 -5.09 11.07
N LEU A 264 59.86 -6.01 10.24
CA LEU A 264 60.38 -6.22 8.88
C LEU A 264 60.24 -4.95 8.01
N ALA A 265 59.06 -4.34 8.01
CA ALA A 265 58.78 -3.13 7.26
C ALA A 265 59.68 -1.97 7.70
N THR A 266 59.83 -1.77 9.01
CA THR A 266 60.71 -0.74 9.58
C THR A 266 62.17 -0.94 9.17
N LEU A 267 62.68 -2.16 9.30
CA LEU A 267 64.07 -2.47 9.03
C LEU A 267 64.44 -2.39 7.55
N ARG A 268 63.51 -2.75 6.65
CA ARG A 268 63.83 -2.99 5.22
C ARG A 268 63.21 -1.99 4.26
N TYR A 269 62.08 -1.37 4.60
CA TYR A 269 61.26 -0.61 3.65
C TYR A 269 60.96 0.84 4.06
N VAL A 270 61.04 1.22 5.34
CA VAL A 270 60.66 2.57 5.80
C VAL A 270 61.62 3.66 5.33
N ALA A 271 62.94 3.43 5.41
CA ALA A 271 63.96 4.44 5.10
C ALA A 271 64.73 4.21 3.79
N THR A 272 64.25 3.28 2.96
CA THR A 272 64.96 2.80 1.76
C THR A 272 64.39 3.34 0.45
N ASP A 273 63.58 4.41 0.52
CA ASP A 273 63.05 5.07 -0.68
C ASP A 273 64.19 5.67 -1.52
N GLY A 274 64.19 5.35 -2.82
CA GLY A 274 65.22 5.80 -3.75
C GLY A 274 66.56 5.09 -3.62
N VAL A 275 66.62 3.94 -2.91
CA VAL A 275 67.83 3.12 -2.84
C VAL A 275 68.24 2.63 -4.25
N LYS A 276 69.52 2.78 -4.59
CA LYS A 276 70.10 2.26 -5.84
C LYS A 276 71.33 1.40 -5.57
N ALA A 277 71.54 0.39 -6.41
CA ALA A 277 72.72 -0.45 -6.34
C ALA A 277 73.93 0.32 -6.89
N LEU A 278 74.98 0.47 -6.08
CA LEU A 278 76.19 1.20 -6.46
C LEU A 278 77.16 0.28 -7.19
N LYS A 279 77.59 0.69 -8.39
CA LYS A 279 78.52 -0.09 -9.23
C LYS A 279 79.98 0.21 -8.91
N LEU A 280 80.46 -0.37 -7.82
CA LEU A 280 81.83 -0.09 -7.31
C LEU A 280 82.91 -1.01 -7.92
N ARG A 281 82.55 -1.87 -8.88
CA ARG A 281 83.45 -2.79 -9.58
C ARG A 281 83.40 -2.54 -11.10
N PRO A 282 84.04 -1.46 -11.56
CA PRO A 282 84.11 -1.15 -12.98
C PRO A 282 84.99 -2.15 -13.72
N ASN A 283 84.78 -2.28 -15.04
CA ASN A 283 85.64 -3.07 -15.90
C ASN A 283 86.98 -2.35 -16.12
N THR A 284 88.10 -2.99 -15.77
CA THR A 284 89.44 -2.41 -15.90
C THR A 284 90.32 -3.12 -16.93
N ASP A 285 89.74 -3.92 -17.83
CA ASP A 285 90.46 -4.61 -18.89
C ASP A 285 91.09 -3.61 -19.88
N TYR A 286 92.41 -3.45 -19.77
CA TYR A 286 93.23 -2.62 -20.64
C TYR A 286 94.04 -3.43 -21.66
N ASP A 287 93.88 -4.77 -21.69
CA ASP A 287 94.63 -5.62 -22.60
C ASP A 287 94.19 -5.36 -24.06
N ILE A 288 95.17 -5.28 -24.97
CA ILE A 288 94.95 -5.15 -26.41
C ILE A 288 94.84 -6.54 -27.02
N LYS A 289 93.65 -6.91 -27.51
CA LYS A 289 93.33 -8.24 -28.01
C LYS A 289 93.67 -8.37 -29.49
N GLY A 290 94.93 -8.70 -29.76
CA GLY A 290 95.44 -9.06 -31.09
C GLY A 290 95.94 -7.88 -31.92
N ASP A 291 96.53 -8.20 -33.08
CA ASP A 291 97.24 -7.22 -33.91
C ASP A 291 96.31 -6.16 -34.55
N SER A 292 95.04 -6.49 -34.77
CA SER A 292 94.06 -5.56 -35.35
C SER A 292 93.64 -4.44 -34.39
N GLU A 293 93.37 -4.76 -33.11
CA GLU A 293 93.09 -3.74 -32.08
C GLU A 293 94.35 -2.90 -31.81
N LYS A 294 95.53 -3.55 -31.79
CA LYS A 294 96.81 -2.87 -31.64
C LYS A 294 97.05 -1.87 -32.77
N LYS A 295 96.72 -2.23 -34.02
CA LYS A 295 96.81 -1.33 -35.17
C LYS A 295 95.82 -0.16 -35.06
N ALA A 296 94.56 -0.42 -34.71
CA ALA A 296 93.55 0.63 -34.53
C ALA A 296 93.94 1.66 -33.45
N VAL A 297 94.50 1.22 -32.32
CA VAL A 297 95.00 2.13 -31.28
C VAL A 297 96.19 2.95 -31.78
N LYS A 298 97.11 2.36 -32.56
CA LYS A 298 98.22 3.11 -33.17
C LYS A 298 97.74 4.16 -34.18
N ASP A 299 96.81 3.77 -35.06
CA ASP A 299 96.20 4.64 -36.08
C ASP A 299 95.37 5.79 -35.45
N SER A 300 94.88 5.61 -34.22
CA SER A 300 94.20 6.67 -33.46
C SER A 300 95.14 7.77 -32.96
N ILE A 301 96.45 7.55 -33.02
CA ILE A 301 97.49 8.46 -32.52
C ILE A 301 98.22 9.11 -33.70
N THR A 302 98.69 8.32 -34.66
CA THR A 302 99.47 8.78 -35.82
C THR A 302 99.39 7.78 -36.98
N SER A 303 99.80 8.18 -38.18
CA SER A 303 99.75 7.33 -39.38
C SER A 303 101.03 6.49 -39.56
N GLU A 304 100.91 5.33 -40.21
CA GLU A 304 102.04 4.45 -40.54
C GLU A 304 102.83 5.00 -41.75
N GLU A 305 104.12 5.29 -41.56
CA GLU A 305 105.08 5.72 -42.59
C GLU A 305 106.24 4.73 -42.66
N ASP A 306 106.53 4.18 -43.84
CA ASP A 306 107.63 3.22 -44.08
C ASP A 306 107.66 1.99 -43.13
N GLY A 307 106.49 1.49 -42.75
CA GLY A 307 106.34 0.34 -41.85
C GLY A 307 106.69 0.63 -40.39
N LYS A 308 106.77 1.91 -40.02
CA LYS A 308 106.95 2.40 -38.65
C LYS A 308 105.92 3.49 -38.34
N TYR A 309 105.68 3.69 -37.06
CA TYR A 309 104.88 4.82 -36.57
C TYR A 309 105.82 5.81 -35.92
N TYR A 310 105.60 7.09 -36.19
CA TYR A 310 106.43 8.18 -35.69
C TYR A 310 105.62 9.10 -34.78
N ILE A 311 106.24 9.57 -33.69
CA ILE A 311 105.59 10.40 -32.68
C ILE A 311 106.13 11.83 -32.71
N THR A 312 105.23 12.82 -32.77
CA THR A 312 105.60 14.25 -32.66
C THR A 312 105.50 14.74 -31.22
N GLN A 313 106.10 15.90 -30.92
CA GLN A 313 105.93 16.57 -29.61
C GLN A 313 104.44 16.82 -29.29
N SER A 314 103.66 17.24 -30.29
CA SER A 314 102.23 17.54 -30.12
C SER A 314 101.43 16.31 -29.74
N ASP A 315 101.70 15.16 -30.37
CA ASP A 315 100.99 13.90 -30.07
C ASP A 315 101.35 13.38 -28.67
N TYR A 316 102.62 13.52 -28.28
CA TYR A 316 103.11 13.16 -26.95
C TYR A 316 102.46 14.02 -25.85
N ASP A 317 102.46 15.34 -26.02
CA ASP A 317 101.88 16.28 -25.05
C ASP A 317 100.37 16.04 -24.88
N GLN A 318 99.66 15.77 -25.98
CA GLN A 318 98.24 15.44 -25.95
C GLN A 318 97.98 14.17 -25.13
N ILE A 319 98.73 13.08 -25.38
CA ILE A 319 98.54 11.82 -24.63
C ILE A 319 98.90 11.98 -23.16
N MET A 320 99.93 12.76 -22.84
CA MET A 320 100.33 13.01 -21.45
C MET A 320 99.32 13.88 -20.69
N ASP A 321 98.70 14.86 -21.35
CA ASP A 321 97.60 15.66 -20.79
C ASP A 321 96.33 14.82 -20.60
N GLU A 322 95.96 14.00 -21.60
CA GLU A 322 94.86 13.02 -21.49
C GLU A 322 95.10 12.05 -20.32
N TYR A 323 96.34 11.54 -20.17
CA TYR A 323 96.72 10.65 -19.06
C TYR A 323 96.57 11.35 -17.72
N LYS A 324 97.14 12.55 -17.58
CA LYS A 324 97.12 13.29 -16.32
C LYS A 324 95.69 13.59 -15.89
N LYS A 325 94.86 14.09 -16.81
CA LYS A 325 93.43 14.37 -16.57
C LYS A 325 92.68 13.10 -16.15
N ALA A 326 92.86 12.00 -16.86
CA ALA A 326 92.18 10.74 -16.54
C ALA A 326 92.67 10.12 -15.21
N TYR A 327 93.99 10.14 -14.96
CA TYR A 327 94.60 9.60 -13.75
C TYR A 327 94.21 10.40 -12.51
N ASP A 328 94.33 11.73 -12.54
CA ASP A 328 94.00 12.59 -11.41
C ASP A 328 92.50 12.49 -11.07
N ALA A 329 91.62 12.53 -12.09
CA ALA A 329 90.18 12.42 -11.90
C ALA A 329 89.75 11.07 -11.30
N LEU A 330 90.35 9.96 -11.77
CA LEU A 330 90.07 8.62 -11.24
C LEU A 330 90.66 8.45 -9.84
N SER A 331 91.92 8.86 -9.62
CA SER A 331 92.58 8.76 -8.31
C SER A 331 91.78 9.51 -7.24
N GLU A 332 91.39 10.75 -7.52
CA GLU A 332 90.58 11.55 -6.59
C GLU A 332 89.24 10.88 -6.25
N THR A 333 88.55 10.34 -7.26
CA THR A 333 87.26 9.67 -7.08
C THR A 333 87.41 8.37 -6.27
N THR A 334 88.43 7.58 -6.57
CA THR A 334 88.70 6.31 -5.88
C THR A 334 89.16 6.53 -4.43
N ASP A 335 89.95 7.56 -4.15
CA ASP A 335 90.35 7.95 -2.80
C ASP A 335 89.14 8.42 -1.97
N LYS A 336 88.27 9.25 -2.56
CA LYS A 336 87.01 9.68 -1.93
C LYS A 336 86.11 8.49 -1.60
N ILE A 337 85.91 7.56 -2.54
CA ILE A 337 85.12 6.35 -2.31
C ILE A 337 85.72 5.53 -1.16
N SER A 338 87.04 5.30 -1.20
CA SER A 338 87.77 4.52 -0.19
C SER A 338 87.65 5.13 1.21
N GLN A 339 87.82 6.45 1.32
CA GLN A 339 87.73 7.17 2.58
C GLN A 339 86.31 7.15 3.15
N ARG A 340 85.30 7.53 2.34
CA ARG A 340 83.92 7.66 2.81
C ARG A 340 83.30 6.31 3.18
N LEU A 341 83.51 5.27 2.38
CA LEU A 341 83.09 3.92 2.74
C LEU A 341 83.94 3.36 3.88
N GLY A 342 85.24 3.65 3.93
CA GLY A 342 86.11 3.25 5.03
C GLY A 342 85.63 3.78 6.39
N GLU A 343 85.26 5.06 6.46
CA GLU A 343 84.67 5.69 7.66
C GLU A 343 83.32 5.06 8.04
N LEU A 344 82.45 4.82 7.05
CA LEU A 344 81.16 4.14 7.29
C LEU A 344 81.36 2.71 7.81
N ASN A 345 82.29 1.97 7.23
CA ASN A 345 82.58 0.57 7.56
C ASN A 345 83.12 0.37 8.98
N LYS A 346 83.67 1.41 9.62
CA LYS A 346 84.11 1.40 11.02
C LYS A 346 82.93 1.44 12.00
N LYS A 347 81.77 1.93 11.55
CA LYS A 347 80.54 2.06 12.35
C LYS A 347 79.63 0.83 12.24
N LEU A 348 80.03 -0.19 11.48
CA LEU A 348 79.24 -1.41 11.31
C LEU A 348 79.21 -2.23 12.62
N PRO A 349 78.06 -2.79 13.00
CA PRO A 349 77.95 -3.71 14.13
C PRO A 349 78.60 -5.07 13.80
N SER A 350 78.47 -6.03 14.72
CA SER A 350 78.91 -7.41 14.49
C SER A 350 78.23 -8.02 13.26
N ASN A 351 78.95 -8.85 12.49
CA ASN A 351 78.50 -9.36 11.19
C ASN A 351 77.10 -10.00 11.16
N GLY A 352 76.64 -10.61 12.25
CA GLY A 352 75.30 -11.24 12.33
C GLY A 352 74.15 -10.27 12.67
N ASP A 353 74.46 -9.01 12.93
CA ASP A 353 73.50 -7.97 13.37
C ASP A 353 73.44 -6.80 12.37
N ILE A 354 74.05 -6.92 11.20
CA ILE A 354 74.08 -5.83 10.22
C ILE A 354 72.73 -5.73 9.51
N ASN A 355 72.10 -4.56 9.57
CA ASN A 355 70.97 -4.22 8.71
C ASN A 355 71.50 -3.73 7.35
N GLU A 356 71.55 -4.65 6.39
CA GLU A 356 72.10 -4.43 5.06
C GLU A 356 71.33 -3.38 4.26
N ALA A 357 70.02 -3.26 4.49
CA ALA A 357 69.16 -2.29 3.82
C ALA A 357 69.50 -0.84 4.24
N ILE A 358 69.75 -0.62 5.53
CA ILE A 358 70.18 0.68 6.05
C ILE A 358 71.64 0.95 5.69
N TYR A 359 72.50 -0.06 5.71
CA TYR A 359 73.87 0.11 5.22
C TYR A 359 73.91 0.50 3.73
N ALA A 360 73.02 -0.04 2.89
CA ALA A 360 72.93 0.32 1.48
C ALA A 360 72.58 1.81 1.27
N ILE A 361 71.58 2.33 2.00
CA ILE A 361 71.19 3.74 1.88
C ILE A 361 72.24 4.69 2.46
N GLU A 362 72.89 4.31 3.57
CA GLU A 362 73.98 5.10 4.16
C GLU A 362 75.23 5.11 3.25
N ALA A 363 75.53 4.00 2.58
CA ALA A 363 76.59 3.95 1.58
C ALA A 363 76.28 4.85 0.37
N GLN A 364 75.04 4.82 -0.13
CA GLN A 364 74.59 5.73 -1.20
C GLN A 364 74.67 7.19 -0.77
N ARG A 365 74.21 7.53 0.45
CA ARG A 365 74.29 8.90 0.99
C ARG A 365 75.74 9.35 1.14
N ALA A 366 76.61 8.51 1.69
CA ALA A 366 78.03 8.82 1.83
C ALA A 366 78.70 9.10 0.47
N LEU A 367 78.28 8.38 -0.57
CA LEU A 367 78.83 8.52 -1.92
C LEU A 367 78.09 9.51 -2.81
N THR A 368 77.06 10.20 -2.32
CA THR A 368 76.34 11.24 -3.09
C THR A 368 77.05 12.59 -2.97
N GLU A 369 77.26 13.27 -4.10
CA GLU A 369 77.82 14.61 -4.19
C GLU A 369 77.12 15.39 -5.31
N ASN A 370 76.63 16.60 -5.00
CA ASN A 370 75.87 17.44 -5.93
C ASN A 370 74.69 16.72 -6.64
N GLY A 371 74.04 15.78 -5.95
CA GLY A 371 72.90 15.02 -6.47
C GLY A 371 73.24 13.80 -7.34
N THR A 372 74.52 13.51 -7.58
CA THR A 372 74.99 12.31 -8.31
C THR A 372 75.86 11.46 -7.41
N THR A 373 75.87 10.13 -7.57
CA THR A 373 76.76 9.27 -6.78
C THR A 373 78.12 9.11 -7.46
N LEU A 374 79.17 8.93 -6.67
CA LEU A 374 80.54 8.82 -7.18
C LEU A 374 80.75 7.59 -8.10
N ASP A 375 79.93 6.54 -8.00
CA ASP A 375 79.99 5.38 -8.90
C ASP A 375 79.51 5.71 -10.33
N ASP A 376 78.57 6.65 -10.49
CA ASP A 376 78.12 7.09 -11.82
C ASP A 376 79.28 7.73 -12.61
N LYS A 377 80.21 8.42 -11.92
CA LYS A 377 81.42 9.01 -12.51
C LYS A 377 82.54 7.98 -12.72
N LEU A 378 82.62 7.00 -11.83
CA LEU A 378 83.68 6.00 -11.79
C LEU A 378 83.75 5.21 -13.11
N GLU A 379 82.62 4.81 -13.69
CA GLU A 379 82.59 4.02 -14.92
C GLU A 379 83.19 4.77 -16.11
N SER A 380 82.85 6.05 -16.28
CA SER A 380 83.43 6.90 -17.33
C SER A 380 84.92 7.14 -17.12
N GLN A 381 85.32 7.50 -15.91
CA GLN A 381 86.72 7.81 -15.59
C GLN A 381 87.64 6.59 -15.74
N VAL A 382 87.15 5.40 -15.40
CA VAL A 382 87.88 4.15 -15.63
C VAL A 382 88.06 3.90 -17.12
N LYS A 383 87.02 4.13 -17.93
CA LYS A 383 87.11 4.00 -19.39
C LYS A 383 88.15 4.96 -19.98
N ASP A 384 88.14 6.22 -19.56
CA ASP A 384 89.11 7.23 -20.02
C ASP A 384 90.55 6.81 -19.70
N LEU A 385 90.80 6.33 -18.47
CA LEU A 385 92.14 5.87 -18.09
C LEU A 385 92.54 4.59 -18.83
N VAL A 386 91.60 3.66 -19.07
CA VAL A 386 91.86 2.43 -19.87
C VAL A 386 92.25 2.79 -21.29
N GLU A 387 91.52 3.71 -21.95
CA GLU A 387 91.82 4.15 -23.32
C GLU A 387 93.21 4.78 -23.41
N VAL A 388 93.54 5.70 -22.50
CA VAL A 388 94.87 6.33 -22.50
C VAL A 388 95.96 5.32 -22.13
N THR A 389 95.69 4.35 -21.25
CA THR A 389 96.65 3.28 -20.93
C THR A 389 96.97 2.42 -22.15
N LYS A 390 95.97 2.14 -23.01
CA LYS A 390 96.19 1.45 -24.30
C LYS A 390 97.04 2.30 -25.26
N LYS A 391 96.86 3.63 -25.28
CA LYS A 391 97.75 4.53 -26.04
C LYS A 391 99.19 4.46 -25.51
N LEU A 392 99.39 4.54 -24.19
CA LEU A 392 100.70 4.42 -23.54
C LEU A 392 101.38 3.05 -23.81
N GLU A 393 100.61 1.97 -24.00
CA GLU A 393 101.11 0.63 -24.37
C GLU A 393 101.75 0.60 -25.77
N VAL A 394 101.27 1.41 -26.72
CA VAL A 394 101.75 1.36 -28.10
C VAL A 394 102.79 2.43 -28.43
N ILE A 395 102.70 3.64 -27.85
CA ILE A 395 103.57 4.76 -28.23
C ILE A 395 105.03 4.55 -27.84
N HIS A 396 105.33 3.71 -26.83
CA HIS A 396 106.72 3.41 -26.48
C HIS A 396 107.47 2.66 -27.61
N GLN A 397 106.74 2.15 -28.61
CA GLN A 397 107.26 1.43 -29.78
C GLN A 397 107.45 2.35 -30.99
N PHE A 398 107.08 3.63 -30.88
CA PHE A 398 107.17 4.59 -31.98
C PHE A 398 108.60 5.13 -32.11
N SER A 399 108.95 5.52 -33.33
CA SER A 399 110.24 6.12 -33.68
C SER A 399 110.12 7.66 -33.73
N LEU A 400 111.26 8.37 -33.74
CA LEU A 400 111.32 9.82 -33.97
C LEU A 400 111.81 10.09 -35.40
N HIS A 401 111.32 11.14 -36.06
CA HIS A 401 111.91 11.59 -37.32
C HIS A 401 113.32 12.17 -37.07
N ASP A 402 114.19 12.11 -38.08
CA ASP A 402 115.59 12.57 -37.97
C ASP A 402 115.65 14.06 -37.57
N GLY A 403 116.11 14.34 -36.35
CA GLY A 403 116.28 15.68 -35.79
C GLY A 403 115.20 16.12 -34.80
N GLU A 404 114.10 15.38 -34.66
CA GLU A 404 113.08 15.64 -33.62
C GLU A 404 113.55 15.18 -32.24
N LYS A 405 113.23 15.97 -31.21
CA LYS A 405 113.43 15.62 -29.80
C LYS A 405 112.12 15.84 -29.06
N ILE A 406 111.70 14.86 -28.27
CA ILE A 406 110.58 15.01 -27.35
C ILE A 406 111.09 15.67 -26.07
N GLU A 407 110.46 16.77 -25.66
CA GLU A 407 110.58 17.32 -24.31
C GLU A 407 109.77 16.44 -23.35
N TYR A 408 110.45 15.94 -22.32
CA TYR A 408 109.90 15.05 -21.30
C TYR A 408 110.25 15.60 -19.92
N ASP A 409 109.58 15.11 -18.87
CA ASP A 409 109.82 15.58 -17.53
C ASP A 409 111.25 15.17 -17.06
N PRO A 410 112.10 16.12 -16.61
CA PRO A 410 113.48 15.86 -16.20
C PRO A 410 113.65 14.78 -15.12
N GLU A 411 112.59 14.43 -14.38
CA GLU A 411 112.58 13.32 -13.41
C GLU A 411 112.74 11.92 -14.06
N TYR A 412 112.59 11.83 -15.38
CA TYR A 412 112.71 10.59 -16.16
C TYR A 412 114.00 10.55 -16.97
N ARG A 413 114.44 9.34 -17.36
CA ARG A 413 115.68 9.19 -18.14
C ARG A 413 115.51 9.71 -19.57
N ASP A 414 114.37 9.41 -20.16
CA ASP A 414 113.95 9.75 -21.52
C ASP A 414 112.41 9.68 -21.59
N TRP A 415 111.81 10.17 -22.68
CA TRP A 415 110.35 10.17 -22.87
C TRP A 415 109.74 8.76 -22.85
N GLN A 416 110.50 7.72 -23.25
CA GLN A 416 110.05 6.32 -23.22
C GLN A 416 110.02 5.75 -21.79
N ASP A 417 110.97 6.13 -20.93
CA ASP A 417 111.00 5.82 -19.50
C ASP A 417 109.81 6.47 -18.77
N GLU A 418 109.46 7.70 -19.13
CA GLU A 418 108.26 8.39 -18.62
C GLU A 418 106.97 7.66 -19.00
N VAL A 419 106.77 7.33 -20.28
CA VAL A 419 105.62 6.53 -20.76
C VAL A 419 105.52 5.21 -20.02
N LYS A 420 106.64 4.49 -19.87
CA LYS A 420 106.67 3.18 -19.20
C LYS A 420 106.30 3.28 -17.72
N LYS A 421 106.79 4.29 -17.00
CA LYS A 421 106.47 4.48 -15.58
C LYS A 421 105.04 4.97 -15.36
N LYS A 422 104.54 5.91 -16.18
CA LYS A 422 103.15 6.39 -16.13
C LYS A 422 102.14 5.30 -16.46
N LYS A 423 102.41 4.49 -17.48
CA LYS A 423 101.68 3.25 -17.77
C LYS A 423 101.69 2.28 -16.58
N GLY A 424 102.85 2.10 -15.94
CA GLY A 424 102.97 1.28 -14.72
C GLY A 424 102.10 1.79 -13.58
N ALA A 425 102.03 3.11 -13.39
CA ALA A 425 101.16 3.75 -12.40
C ALA A 425 99.67 3.61 -12.75
N ALA A 426 99.29 3.81 -14.03
CA ALA A 426 97.94 3.59 -14.53
C ALA A 426 97.47 2.15 -14.30
N ASN A 427 98.31 1.18 -14.66
CA ASN A 427 98.06 -0.24 -14.44
C ASN A 427 97.89 -0.57 -12.96
N LYS A 428 98.70 0.02 -12.09
CA LYS A 428 98.59 -0.18 -10.64
C LYS A 428 97.27 0.38 -10.10
N LEU A 429 96.88 1.59 -10.54
CA LEU A 429 95.60 2.19 -10.15
C LEU A 429 94.43 1.34 -10.65
N LEU A 430 94.40 0.96 -11.93
CA LEU A 430 93.36 0.08 -12.51
C LEU A 430 93.29 -1.30 -11.81
N ARG A 431 94.44 -1.91 -11.50
CA ARG A 431 94.50 -3.16 -10.72
C ARG A 431 93.99 -2.99 -9.30
N SER A 432 94.21 -1.84 -8.68
CA SER A 432 93.65 -1.52 -7.35
C SER A 432 92.11 -1.47 -7.35
N LEU A 433 91.46 -1.32 -8.50
CA LEU A 433 89.99 -1.32 -8.61
C LEU A 433 89.40 -2.70 -8.91
N SER A 434 90.21 -3.67 -9.34
CA SER A 434 89.71 -5.00 -9.75
C SER A 434 90.37 -6.21 -9.08
N SER A 435 91.69 -6.23 -8.92
CA SER A 435 92.47 -7.47 -8.64
C SER A 435 93.44 -7.38 -7.46
N ASP A 436 93.81 -6.17 -7.00
CA ASP A 436 94.66 -6.00 -5.81
C ASP A 436 93.83 -5.96 -4.53
N ASN A 437 93.58 -7.14 -3.97
CA ASN A 437 92.81 -7.35 -2.74
C ASN A 437 93.42 -6.68 -1.48
N THR A 438 94.64 -6.14 -1.57
CA THR A 438 95.31 -5.43 -0.47
C THR A 438 95.15 -3.91 -0.54
N SER A 439 94.61 -3.40 -1.66
CA SER A 439 94.39 -1.97 -1.83
C SER A 439 93.29 -1.44 -0.90
N THR A 440 93.42 -0.18 -0.49
CA THR A 440 92.46 0.53 0.37
C THR A 440 91.07 0.59 -0.27
N TYR A 441 91.00 0.81 -1.58
CA TYR A 441 89.76 0.79 -2.36
C TYR A 441 89.07 -0.57 -2.32
N GLN A 442 89.81 -1.65 -2.55
CA GLN A 442 89.26 -3.01 -2.53
C GLN A 442 88.73 -3.37 -1.14
N LEU A 443 89.49 -3.07 -0.08
CA LEU A 443 89.07 -3.35 1.29
C LEU A 443 87.81 -2.55 1.68
N ALA A 444 87.70 -1.29 1.26
CA ALA A 444 86.54 -0.45 1.54
C ALA A 444 85.28 -0.90 0.77
N THR A 445 85.41 -1.20 -0.52
CA THR A 445 84.28 -1.55 -1.41
C THR A 445 83.84 -3.02 -1.27
N SER A 446 84.73 -3.93 -0.87
CA SER A 446 84.39 -5.35 -0.71
C SER A 446 83.29 -5.58 0.32
N LYS A 447 83.21 -4.77 1.39
CA LYS A 447 82.11 -4.86 2.36
C LYS A 447 80.76 -4.53 1.74
N TYR A 448 80.66 -3.44 0.98
CA TYR A 448 79.44 -3.09 0.24
C TYR A 448 79.07 -4.19 -0.75
N ASN A 449 80.03 -4.72 -1.50
CA ASN A 449 79.74 -5.77 -2.47
C ASN A 449 79.26 -7.06 -1.79
N ASN A 450 79.89 -7.46 -0.69
CA ASN A 450 79.53 -8.70 0.01
C ASN A 450 78.21 -8.59 0.77
N LEU A 451 77.87 -7.42 1.32
CA LEU A 451 76.67 -7.22 2.15
C LEU A 451 75.47 -6.76 1.34
N VAL A 452 75.66 -5.99 0.26
CA VAL A 452 74.58 -5.32 -0.47
C VAL A 452 74.47 -5.81 -1.92
N TYR A 453 75.55 -5.69 -2.70
CA TYR A 453 75.52 -5.96 -4.15
C TYR A 453 75.34 -7.45 -4.48
N ASN A 454 76.24 -8.31 -3.99
CA ASN A 454 76.24 -9.75 -4.28
C ASN A 454 74.99 -10.46 -3.74
N PRO A 455 74.46 -10.14 -2.53
CA PRO A 455 73.23 -10.77 -2.05
C PRO A 455 71.94 -10.22 -2.70
N GLY A 456 72.05 -9.23 -3.61
CA GLY A 456 70.91 -8.61 -4.29
C GLY A 456 70.00 -7.83 -3.33
N VAL A 457 70.55 -7.15 -2.33
CA VAL A 457 69.75 -6.46 -1.29
C VAL A 457 68.84 -5.40 -1.89
N VAL A 458 69.33 -4.60 -2.83
CA VAL A 458 68.54 -3.55 -3.49
C VAL A 458 67.36 -4.15 -4.28
N ASP A 459 67.59 -5.23 -5.01
CA ASP A 459 66.54 -5.93 -5.75
C ASP A 459 65.49 -6.54 -4.81
N LYS A 460 65.91 -7.04 -3.64
CA LYS A 460 64.97 -7.50 -2.59
C LYS A 460 64.16 -6.37 -1.97
N ILE A 461 64.76 -5.19 -1.80
CA ILE A 461 64.05 -3.99 -1.28
C ILE A 461 63.00 -3.53 -2.30
N ILE A 462 63.41 -3.34 -3.56
CA ILE A 462 62.54 -2.84 -4.63
C ILE A 462 61.44 -3.86 -4.95
N GLY A 463 61.79 -5.14 -5.02
CA GLY A 463 60.84 -6.23 -5.29
C GLY A 463 60.02 -6.68 -4.08
N ARG A 464 60.19 -6.06 -2.89
CA ARG A 464 59.49 -6.44 -1.64
C ARG A 464 59.65 -7.91 -1.22
N ASN A 465 60.80 -8.51 -1.53
CA ASN A 465 61.04 -9.96 -1.39
C ASN A 465 61.62 -10.38 -0.03
N TYR A 466 61.69 -9.50 0.97
CA TYR A 466 62.07 -9.93 2.31
C TYR A 466 60.92 -10.68 2.99
N THR A 467 61.28 -11.76 3.70
CA THR A 467 60.34 -12.59 4.45
C THR A 467 60.53 -12.43 5.96
N PHE A 468 59.51 -12.84 6.71
CA PHE A 468 59.59 -13.07 8.14
C PHE A 468 58.88 -14.39 8.50
N THR A 469 59.24 -14.97 9.63
CA THR A 469 58.58 -16.18 10.15
C THR A 469 57.22 -15.84 10.74
N SER A 470 56.14 -16.28 10.09
CA SER A 470 54.76 -16.12 10.54
C SER A 470 54.25 -17.40 11.21
N GLU A 471 53.75 -17.26 12.44
CA GLU A 471 53.09 -18.34 13.19
C GLU A 471 51.73 -18.72 12.58
N PHE A 472 51.02 -17.73 12.03
CA PHE A 472 49.75 -17.96 11.34
C PHE A 472 49.94 -18.69 10.01
N MET A 473 50.94 -18.29 9.21
CA MET A 473 51.23 -18.93 7.91
C MET A 473 51.94 -20.28 8.05
N GLY A 474 52.52 -20.58 9.21
CA GLY A 474 53.27 -21.81 9.45
C GLY A 474 54.66 -21.84 8.80
N GLY A 475 55.24 -20.68 8.46
CA GLY A 475 56.50 -20.58 7.74
C GLY A 475 56.95 -19.15 7.41
N GLU A 476 57.93 -19.03 6.52
CA GLU A 476 58.38 -17.73 6.00
C GLU A 476 57.34 -17.16 5.02
N ALA A 477 56.98 -15.88 5.20
CA ALA A 477 56.05 -15.17 4.34
C ALA A 477 56.56 -13.76 4.01
N THR A 478 56.25 -13.28 2.80
CA THR A 478 56.40 -11.86 2.46
C THR A 478 55.26 -11.03 3.08
N LEU A 479 55.42 -9.71 3.15
CA LEU A 479 54.35 -8.82 3.62
C LEU A 479 53.10 -8.89 2.74
N GLU A 480 53.27 -9.06 1.42
CA GLU A 480 52.17 -9.19 0.46
C GLU A 480 51.35 -10.46 0.72
N GLU A 481 52.01 -11.61 0.81
CA GLU A 481 51.34 -12.90 1.05
C GLU A 481 50.60 -12.92 2.40
N PHE A 482 51.25 -12.41 3.44
CA PHE A 482 50.68 -12.38 4.78
C PHE A 482 49.44 -11.47 4.88
N THR A 483 49.56 -10.21 4.42
CA THR A 483 48.46 -9.23 4.52
C THR A 483 47.26 -9.65 3.68
N LYS A 484 47.49 -10.11 2.45
CA LYS A 484 46.43 -10.60 1.58
C LYS A 484 45.67 -11.78 2.21
N LYS A 485 46.38 -12.79 2.73
CA LYS A 485 45.73 -13.98 3.32
C LYS A 485 44.93 -13.62 4.57
N VAL A 486 45.45 -12.75 5.44
CA VAL A 486 44.72 -12.31 6.64
C VAL A 486 43.49 -11.47 6.26
N SER A 487 43.63 -10.51 5.35
CA SER A 487 42.53 -9.66 4.88
C SER A 487 41.41 -10.51 4.27
N GLU A 488 41.73 -11.41 3.35
CA GLU A 488 40.75 -12.31 2.71
C GLU A 488 40.06 -13.22 3.73
N ARG A 489 40.81 -13.77 4.70
CA ARG A 489 40.24 -14.59 5.78
C ARG A 489 39.27 -13.76 6.62
N TYR A 490 39.74 -12.66 7.23
CA TYR A 490 38.91 -11.86 8.14
C TYR A 490 37.68 -11.28 7.45
N ALA A 491 37.80 -10.81 6.21
CA ALA A 491 36.66 -10.30 5.46
C ALA A 491 35.57 -11.35 5.27
N LYS A 492 35.94 -12.59 4.89
CA LYS A 492 34.99 -13.70 4.74
C LYS A 492 34.40 -14.14 6.08
N GLU A 493 35.21 -14.28 7.13
CA GLU A 493 34.69 -14.66 8.45
C GLU A 493 33.69 -13.62 8.99
N ILE A 494 33.99 -12.32 8.87
CA ILE A 494 33.08 -11.25 9.29
C ILE A 494 31.78 -11.26 8.49
N ASP A 495 31.83 -11.55 7.19
CA ASP A 495 30.65 -11.63 6.31
C ASP A 495 29.73 -12.80 6.70
N TYR A 496 30.31 -13.99 6.89
CA TYR A 496 29.57 -15.17 7.35
C TYR A 496 28.94 -14.97 8.74
N LEU A 497 29.71 -14.43 9.69
CA LEU A 497 29.21 -14.10 11.03
C LEU A 497 28.07 -13.07 10.96
N SER A 498 28.19 -12.03 10.12
CA SER A 498 27.15 -11.01 9.94
C SER A 498 25.87 -11.58 9.34
N THR A 499 26.00 -12.45 8.34
CA THR A 499 24.87 -13.13 7.70
C THR A 499 24.14 -14.03 8.70
N MET A 500 24.89 -14.84 9.46
CA MET A 500 24.34 -15.70 10.52
C MET A 500 23.61 -14.92 11.60
N ILE A 501 24.19 -13.82 12.10
CA ILE A 501 23.54 -12.94 13.09
C ILE A 501 22.23 -12.37 12.53
N THR A 502 22.24 -11.93 11.27
CA THR A 502 21.05 -11.39 10.61
C THR A 502 19.92 -12.42 10.54
N TYR A 503 20.24 -13.66 10.17
CA TYR A 503 19.26 -14.74 10.11
C TYR A 503 18.67 -15.05 11.49
N ILE A 504 19.51 -15.10 12.54
CA ILE A 504 19.04 -15.30 13.91
C ILE A 504 18.14 -14.14 14.36
N ASP A 505 18.56 -12.89 14.15
CA ASP A 505 17.80 -11.70 14.58
C ASP A 505 16.41 -11.68 13.92
N VAL A 506 16.31 -11.97 12.62
CA VAL A 506 15.02 -12.02 11.91
C VAL A 506 14.12 -13.17 12.40
N VAL A 507 14.67 -14.33 12.78
CA VAL A 507 13.88 -15.42 13.38
C VAL A 507 13.36 -15.04 14.77
N ILE A 508 14.19 -14.42 15.60
CA ILE A 508 13.83 -14.07 16.98
C ILE A 508 12.82 -12.92 17.01
N ASP A 509 13.12 -11.84 16.31
CA ASP A 509 12.39 -10.55 16.41
C ASP A 509 11.36 -10.36 15.28
N GLY A 510 11.39 -11.21 14.25
CA GLY A 510 10.58 -11.04 13.05
C GLY A 510 11.13 -9.95 12.13
N GLY A 511 10.60 -9.87 10.91
CA GLY A 511 11.08 -8.88 9.94
C GLY A 511 10.90 -9.33 8.50
N LYS A 512 11.58 -8.63 7.59
CA LYS A 512 11.71 -9.03 6.19
C LYS A 512 13.16 -9.35 5.92
N ILE A 513 13.41 -10.43 5.18
CA ILE A 513 14.74 -10.80 4.73
C ILE A 513 14.70 -11.21 3.27
N GLU A 514 15.74 -10.84 2.54
CA GLU A 514 15.93 -11.26 1.15
C GLU A 514 16.92 -12.42 1.13
N ILE A 515 16.48 -13.56 0.60
CA ILE A 515 17.29 -14.78 0.46
C ILE A 515 17.08 -15.26 -0.97
N ASP A 516 18.18 -15.49 -1.70
CA ASP A 516 18.16 -15.98 -3.09
C ASP A 516 17.27 -15.15 -4.05
N GLY A 517 17.12 -13.84 -3.78
CA GLY A 517 16.29 -12.92 -4.55
C GLY A 517 14.79 -12.90 -4.19
N ASN A 518 14.38 -13.69 -3.19
CA ASN A 518 13.02 -13.75 -2.67
C ASN A 518 12.90 -13.06 -1.31
N THR A 519 11.89 -12.20 -1.14
CA THR A 519 11.61 -11.57 0.17
C THR A 519 10.76 -12.50 1.03
N LYS A 520 11.31 -12.98 2.15
CA LYS A 520 10.56 -13.72 3.18
C LYS A 520 10.14 -12.80 4.31
N LYS A 521 8.89 -12.92 4.74
CA LYS A 521 8.31 -12.15 5.85
C LYS A 521 8.11 -13.05 7.05
N LEU A 522 8.89 -12.80 8.10
CA LEU A 522 8.87 -13.60 9.32
C LEU A 522 8.09 -12.88 10.42
N LYS A 523 7.34 -13.67 11.17
CA LYS A 523 6.81 -13.26 12.47
C LYS A 523 7.87 -13.60 13.53
N PRO A 524 7.96 -12.83 14.62
CA PRO A 524 8.80 -13.22 15.75
C PRO A 524 8.46 -14.65 16.17
N ILE A 525 9.46 -15.50 16.44
CA ILE A 525 9.23 -16.92 16.73
C ILE A 525 8.21 -17.15 17.86
N GLN A 526 8.09 -16.24 18.84
CA GLN A 526 7.08 -16.36 19.90
C GLN A 526 5.63 -16.20 19.41
N LYS A 527 5.41 -15.49 18.31
CA LYS A 527 4.07 -15.32 17.71
C LYS A 527 3.58 -16.57 17.01
N LEU A 528 4.41 -17.59 16.79
CA LEU A 528 3.96 -18.88 16.29
C LEU A 528 2.91 -19.49 17.23
N ARG A 529 3.03 -19.28 18.55
CA ARG A 529 2.02 -19.74 19.52
C ARG A 529 0.68 -19.03 19.35
N GLU A 530 0.70 -17.71 19.15
CA GLU A 530 -0.52 -16.93 18.90
C GLU A 530 -1.24 -17.43 17.63
N LEU A 531 -0.49 -17.78 16.58
CA LEU A 531 -1.04 -18.33 15.34
C LEU A 531 -1.65 -19.73 15.55
N ILE A 532 -1.03 -20.58 16.36
CA ILE A 532 -1.59 -21.88 16.74
C ILE A 532 -2.87 -21.70 17.54
N ASP A 533 -2.86 -20.81 18.53
CA ASP A 533 -4.05 -20.56 19.35
C ASP A 533 -5.18 -20.01 18.46
N ASN A 534 -4.87 -19.14 17.49
CA ASN A 534 -5.85 -18.66 16.50
C ASN A 534 -6.38 -19.80 15.62
N TYR A 535 -5.51 -20.66 15.10
CA TYR A 535 -5.89 -21.84 14.32
C TYR A 535 -6.80 -22.80 15.12
N VAL A 536 -6.44 -23.12 16.36
CA VAL A 536 -7.25 -23.98 17.23
C VAL A 536 -8.59 -23.33 17.56
N ASN A 537 -8.61 -22.03 17.85
CA ASN A 537 -9.83 -21.29 18.17
C ASN A 537 -10.78 -21.22 16.96
N THR A 538 -10.26 -20.99 15.76
CA THR A 538 -11.06 -20.96 14.51
C THR A 538 -11.58 -22.35 14.14
N LYS A 539 -10.79 -23.41 14.32
CA LYS A 539 -11.25 -24.81 14.19
C LYS A 539 -12.37 -25.16 15.18
N ASN A 540 -12.20 -24.80 16.44
CA ASN A 540 -13.22 -25.01 17.48
C ASN A 540 -14.49 -24.21 17.19
N LYS A 541 -14.35 -22.99 16.66
CA LYS A 541 -15.48 -22.17 16.21
C LYS A 541 -16.22 -22.86 15.08
N TRP A 542 -15.54 -23.33 14.03
CA TRP A 542 -16.16 -24.08 12.94
C TRP A 542 -16.92 -25.31 13.45
N SER A 543 -16.31 -26.11 14.33
CA SER A 543 -16.97 -27.25 14.97
C SER A 543 -18.20 -26.85 15.79
N LYS A 544 -18.12 -25.76 16.55
CA LYS A 544 -19.24 -25.26 17.35
C LYS A 544 -20.41 -24.77 16.48
N GLU A 545 -20.12 -23.98 15.45
CA GLU A 545 -21.17 -23.47 14.54
C GLU A 545 -21.83 -24.63 13.77
N ALA A 546 -21.04 -25.59 13.26
CA ALA A 546 -21.58 -26.78 12.60
C ALA A 546 -22.48 -27.63 13.53
N ASN A 547 -22.11 -27.78 14.81
CA ASN A 547 -22.92 -28.46 15.81
C ASN A 547 -24.21 -27.70 16.18
N SER A 548 -24.24 -26.38 16.02
CA SER A 548 -25.40 -25.55 16.38
C SER A 548 -26.59 -25.74 15.42
N ILE A 549 -26.32 -26.17 14.19
CA ILE A 549 -27.31 -26.41 13.12
C ILE A 549 -27.54 -27.90 12.87
N ARG A 550 -27.47 -28.71 13.92
CA ARG A 550 -27.64 -30.17 13.84
C ARG A 550 -29.03 -30.52 13.28
N GLY A 551 -29.07 -31.21 12.14
CA GLY A 551 -30.29 -31.50 11.37
C GLY A 551 -30.33 -30.81 10.01
N ASN A 552 -29.44 -29.83 9.76
CA ASN A 552 -29.16 -29.27 8.44
C ASN A 552 -28.13 -30.16 7.71
N GLU A 553 -28.42 -30.57 6.47
CA GLU A 553 -27.58 -31.49 5.69
C GLU A 553 -26.14 -30.99 5.51
N HIS A 554 -25.94 -29.68 5.35
CA HIS A 554 -24.63 -29.08 5.12
C HIS A 554 -23.78 -29.04 6.39
N GLY A 555 -24.40 -28.74 7.54
CA GLY A 555 -23.75 -28.81 8.85
C GLY A 555 -23.30 -30.23 9.20
N GLU A 556 -24.11 -31.24 8.86
CA GLU A 556 -23.74 -32.66 9.09
C GLU A 556 -22.53 -33.09 8.26
N LYS A 557 -22.42 -32.66 6.99
CA LYS A 557 -21.25 -32.94 6.14
C LYS A 557 -19.96 -32.33 6.71
N ASP A 558 -20.04 -31.14 7.30
CA ASP A 558 -18.90 -30.49 7.97
C ASP A 558 -18.51 -31.21 9.27
N LEU A 559 -19.48 -31.72 10.04
CA LEU A 559 -19.20 -32.54 11.22
C LEU A 559 -18.53 -33.88 10.86
N VAL A 560 -18.89 -34.47 9.72
CA VAL A 560 -18.20 -35.65 9.19
C VAL A 560 -16.75 -35.31 8.82
N GLU A 561 -16.51 -34.20 8.12
CA GLU A 561 -15.15 -33.72 7.79
C GLU A 561 -14.30 -33.52 9.04
N LEU A 562 -14.84 -32.80 10.03
CA LEU A 562 -14.19 -32.57 11.32
C LEU A 562 -13.93 -33.89 12.07
N GLY A 563 -14.86 -34.84 11.98
CA GLY A 563 -14.73 -36.19 12.54
C GLY A 563 -13.65 -37.02 11.85
N GLU A 564 -13.51 -36.94 10.52
CA GLU A 564 -12.45 -37.59 9.75
C GLU A 564 -11.07 -37.04 10.12
N ILE A 565 -10.96 -35.70 10.21
CA ILE A 565 -9.75 -35.02 10.70
C ILE A 565 -9.39 -35.47 12.12
N GLU A 566 -10.38 -35.73 12.98
CA GLU A 566 -10.15 -36.20 14.35
C GLU A 566 -9.85 -37.71 14.46
N ALA A 567 -10.48 -38.55 13.62
CA ALA A 567 -10.35 -40.00 13.65
C ALA A 567 -9.03 -40.50 13.06
N ASN A 568 -8.48 -39.79 12.07
CA ASN A 568 -7.23 -40.16 11.41
C ASN A 568 -5.96 -39.91 12.25
N LYS A 569 -6.06 -39.40 13.50
CA LYS A 569 -4.93 -39.04 14.40
C LYS A 569 -3.83 -40.10 14.60
N ASN A 570 -4.06 -41.37 14.23
CA ASN A 570 -3.13 -42.50 14.40
C ASN A 570 -2.43 -42.96 13.11
N ASP A 571 -2.75 -42.38 11.94
CA ASP A 571 -2.10 -42.69 10.65
C ASP A 571 -0.93 -41.72 10.38
N THR A 572 0.32 -42.18 10.47
CA THR A 572 1.50 -41.29 10.40
C THR A 572 1.83 -40.77 8.99
N GLU A 573 1.19 -41.27 7.94
CA GLU A 573 1.59 -40.97 6.55
C GLU A 573 0.80 -39.84 5.87
N THR A 574 -0.39 -39.50 6.37
CA THR A 574 -1.22 -38.45 5.75
C THR A 574 -0.67 -37.04 6.02
N VAL A 575 -0.90 -36.12 5.07
CA VAL A 575 -0.41 -34.72 5.17
C VAL A 575 -1.04 -34.00 6.38
N GLU A 576 -2.33 -34.21 6.64
CA GLU A 576 -3.08 -33.63 7.77
C GLU A 576 -2.53 -34.06 9.14
N ASN A 577 -2.00 -35.28 9.26
CA ASN A 577 -1.39 -35.75 10.49
C ASN A 577 0.01 -35.18 10.72
N LYS A 578 0.76 -34.92 9.64
CA LYS A 578 2.05 -34.21 9.75
C LYS A 578 1.84 -32.77 10.24
N ILE A 579 0.78 -32.09 9.79
CA ILE A 579 0.37 -30.76 10.26
C ILE A 579 -0.05 -30.82 11.74
N SER A 580 -0.89 -31.79 12.11
CA SER A 580 -1.30 -32.01 13.51
C SER A 580 -0.14 -32.36 14.45
N GLN A 581 0.92 -32.99 13.95
CA GLN A 581 2.15 -33.25 14.71
C GLN A 581 2.96 -31.96 14.92
N LEU A 582 3.06 -31.09 13.91
CA LEU A 582 3.66 -29.77 14.05
C LEU A 582 2.93 -28.93 15.12
N GLU A 583 1.59 -28.91 15.08
CA GLU A 583 0.76 -28.21 16.09
C GLU A 583 1.09 -28.64 17.52
N LYS A 584 1.27 -29.96 17.76
CA LYS A 584 1.60 -30.51 19.08
C LYS A 584 3.04 -30.23 19.50
N SER A 585 3.95 -30.12 18.52
CA SER A 585 5.38 -29.89 18.77
C SER A 585 5.71 -28.44 19.13
N ILE A 586 4.92 -27.46 18.66
CA ILE A 586 5.13 -26.03 18.91
C ILE A 586 4.49 -25.63 20.26
N THR A 587 5.15 -26.06 21.34
CA THR A 587 4.81 -25.68 22.72
C THR A 587 5.55 -24.40 23.13
N LEU A 588 5.02 -23.68 24.14
CA LEU A 588 5.71 -22.52 24.72
C LEU A 588 7.11 -22.87 25.22
N GLU A 589 7.29 -24.08 25.76
CA GLU A 589 8.58 -24.61 26.21
C GLU A 589 9.55 -24.78 25.04
N SER A 590 9.15 -25.45 23.96
CA SER A 590 10.00 -25.67 22.77
C SER A 590 10.39 -24.36 22.05
N LEU A 591 9.48 -23.38 22.02
CA LEU A 591 9.72 -22.05 21.45
C LEU A 591 10.70 -21.25 22.29
N ASN A 592 10.54 -21.26 23.61
CA ASN A 592 11.45 -20.57 24.53
C ASN A 592 12.85 -21.19 24.49
N GLU A 593 12.93 -22.50 24.41
CA GLU A 593 14.19 -23.22 24.30
C GLU A 593 14.94 -22.85 23.03
N LEU A 594 14.29 -22.96 21.86
CA LEU A 594 14.92 -22.58 20.59
C LEU A 594 15.30 -21.09 20.59
N LYS A 595 14.45 -20.20 21.12
CA LYS A 595 14.78 -18.78 21.28
C LYS A 595 16.05 -18.59 22.13
N GLN A 596 16.13 -19.23 23.30
CA GLN A 596 17.27 -19.10 24.19
C GLN A 596 18.57 -19.61 23.55
N ARG A 597 18.49 -20.76 22.87
CA ARG A 597 19.60 -21.31 22.09
C ARG A 597 20.11 -20.31 21.06
N LEU A 598 19.22 -19.79 20.20
CA LEU A 598 19.56 -18.81 19.18
C LEU A 598 20.14 -17.50 19.77
N GLN A 599 19.59 -17.02 20.89
CA GLN A 599 20.11 -15.83 21.58
C GLN A 599 21.53 -16.03 22.11
N ASN A 600 21.83 -17.22 22.62
CA ASN A 600 23.16 -17.54 23.13
C ASN A 600 24.17 -17.73 21.98
N SER A 601 23.77 -18.39 20.89
CA SER A 601 24.58 -18.50 19.68
C SER A 601 24.85 -17.12 19.07
N ARG A 602 23.84 -16.24 18.96
CA ARG A 602 24.00 -14.85 18.50
C ARG A 602 25.04 -14.08 19.33
N LYS A 603 25.02 -14.21 20.67
CA LYS A 603 26.02 -13.57 21.56
C LYS A 603 27.44 -14.10 21.36
N LEU A 604 27.59 -15.36 20.98
CA LEU A 604 28.88 -15.95 20.63
C LEU A 604 29.37 -15.40 19.29
N LEU A 605 28.53 -15.45 18.27
CA LEU A 605 28.82 -14.96 16.92
C LEU A 605 29.19 -13.46 16.94
N GLU A 606 28.42 -12.64 17.65
CA GLU A 606 28.69 -11.20 17.80
C GLU A 606 30.04 -10.95 18.48
N ALA A 607 30.36 -11.70 19.53
CA ALA A 607 31.62 -11.54 20.23
C ALA A 607 32.83 -11.90 19.36
N ALA A 608 32.71 -12.93 18.52
CA ALA A 608 33.74 -13.28 17.55
C ALA A 608 33.87 -12.21 16.46
N LYS A 609 32.74 -11.77 15.87
CA LYS A 609 32.71 -10.70 14.86
C LYS A 609 33.35 -9.42 15.39
N GLU A 610 32.92 -8.94 16.55
CA GLU A 610 33.48 -7.74 17.17
C GLU A 610 34.99 -7.87 17.41
N ALA A 611 35.47 -9.06 17.80
CA ALA A 611 36.89 -9.27 18.04
C ALA A 611 37.74 -9.28 16.76
N LEU A 612 37.18 -9.75 15.64
CA LEU A 612 37.81 -9.62 14.32
C LEU A 612 37.80 -8.16 13.84
N GLU A 613 36.69 -7.45 14.00
CA GLU A 613 36.53 -6.06 13.57
C GLU A 613 37.36 -5.06 14.38
N LYS A 614 37.61 -5.35 15.68
CA LYS A 614 38.44 -4.51 16.57
C LYS A 614 39.92 -4.59 16.24
N GLN A 615 40.37 -5.62 15.53
CA GLN A 615 41.77 -5.74 15.14
C GLN A 615 42.10 -4.76 14.02
N MET A 616 43.09 -3.90 14.27
CA MET A 616 43.47 -2.81 13.39
C MET A 616 45.00 -2.75 13.21
N TYR A 617 45.40 -2.33 12.02
CA TYR A 617 46.76 -1.89 11.73
C TYR A 617 46.75 -0.38 11.42
N GLY A 618 47.37 0.41 12.30
CA GLY A 618 47.28 1.86 12.35
C GLY A 618 45.86 2.33 12.64
N ASP A 619 45.21 2.84 11.61
CA ASP A 619 43.83 3.36 11.65
C ASP A 619 42.89 2.57 10.70
N LYS A 620 43.34 1.44 10.15
CA LYS A 620 42.55 0.53 9.29
C LYS A 620 42.30 -0.82 9.96
N LYS A 621 41.15 -1.45 9.70
CA LYS A 621 40.87 -2.82 10.16
C LYS A 621 41.76 -3.81 9.40
N LEU A 622 42.12 -4.94 10.03
CA LEU A 622 42.95 -5.95 9.36
C LEU A 622 42.29 -6.54 8.11
N ALA A 623 40.95 -6.63 8.09
CA ALA A 623 40.19 -7.04 6.91
C ALA A 623 40.42 -6.12 5.70
N ASP A 624 40.80 -4.86 5.92
CA ASP A 624 40.95 -3.84 4.87
C ASP A 624 42.42 -3.62 4.44
N VAL A 625 43.39 -4.26 5.10
CA VAL A 625 44.83 -4.13 4.77
C VAL A 625 45.21 -5.28 3.86
N SER A 626 45.01 -5.10 2.55
CA SER A 626 45.04 -6.21 1.59
C SER A 626 46.32 -6.32 0.77
N SER A 627 47.32 -5.46 1.01
CA SER A 627 48.60 -5.50 0.29
C SER A 627 49.79 -5.09 1.17
N GLY A 628 50.97 -5.58 0.80
CA GLY A 628 52.23 -5.24 1.45
C GLY A 628 52.60 -3.76 1.27
N GLU A 629 52.29 -3.14 0.13
CA GLU A 629 52.52 -1.70 -0.07
C GLU A 629 51.66 -0.83 0.84
N GLU A 630 50.39 -1.19 1.00
CA GLU A 630 49.49 -0.50 1.92
C GLU A 630 50.00 -0.62 3.37
N PHE A 631 50.41 -1.83 3.76
CA PHE A 631 51.01 -2.06 5.07
C PHE A 631 52.24 -1.16 5.29
N ILE A 632 53.18 -1.16 4.34
CA ILE A 632 54.40 -0.34 4.39
C ILE A 632 54.05 1.15 4.48
N SER A 633 53.05 1.61 3.71
CA SER A 633 52.59 3.00 3.75
C SER A 633 52.04 3.39 5.11
N ILE A 634 51.23 2.52 5.74
CA ILE A 634 50.71 2.74 7.09
C ILE A 634 51.86 2.79 8.11
N THR A 635 52.82 1.88 8.00
CA THR A 635 54.02 1.87 8.86
C THR A 635 54.80 3.18 8.72
N LYS A 636 55.09 3.63 7.49
CA LYS A 636 55.81 4.90 7.21
C LYS A 636 55.09 6.14 7.75
N GLY A 637 53.76 6.11 7.80
CA GLY A 637 52.97 7.21 8.36
C GLY A 637 53.17 7.40 9.88
N LYS A 638 53.61 6.36 10.60
CA LYS A 638 53.82 6.40 12.06
C LYS A 638 55.30 6.28 12.45
N VAL A 639 56.09 5.50 11.72
CA VAL A 639 57.52 5.26 11.97
C VAL A 639 58.35 6.21 11.10
N GLY A 640 59.21 7.00 11.73
CA GLY A 640 60.08 7.94 11.02
C GLY A 640 61.17 7.25 10.19
N SER A 641 61.48 7.79 9.01
CA SER A 641 62.54 7.30 8.11
C SER A 641 63.97 7.69 8.53
N ASP A 642 64.16 7.99 9.81
CA ASP A 642 65.45 8.41 10.37
C ASP A 642 66.36 7.20 10.56
N THR A 643 67.33 7.05 9.67
CA THR A 643 68.30 5.96 9.68
C THR A 643 69.23 6.00 10.90
N THR A 644 69.32 7.13 11.61
CA THR A 644 70.07 7.20 12.89
C THR A 644 69.33 6.50 14.03
N LYS A 645 68.01 6.30 13.90
CA LYS A 645 67.17 5.57 14.86
C LYS A 645 66.89 4.13 14.45
N ILE A 646 66.68 3.88 13.15
CA ILE A 646 66.54 2.50 12.63
C ILE A 646 67.90 1.78 12.69
N THR A 647 68.98 2.52 12.52
CA THR A 647 70.39 2.08 12.63
C THR A 647 70.83 1.01 11.61
N MET A 648 72.14 0.78 11.55
CA MET A 648 72.73 -0.36 10.83
C MET A 648 72.73 -1.64 11.69
N SER A 649 72.19 -1.63 12.90
CA SER A 649 71.99 -2.81 13.75
C SER A 649 70.56 -3.33 13.60
N ILE A 650 70.39 -4.62 13.33
CA ILE A 650 69.08 -5.29 13.30
C ILE A 650 68.47 -5.23 14.69
N SER A 651 69.25 -5.52 15.74
CA SER A 651 68.79 -5.56 17.13
C SER A 651 68.28 -4.20 17.60
N ASP A 652 69.04 -3.13 17.37
CA ASP A 652 68.62 -1.77 17.74
C ASP A 652 67.42 -1.30 16.90
N GLY A 653 67.41 -1.62 15.60
CA GLY A 653 66.29 -1.32 14.71
C GLY A 653 64.99 -2.01 15.10
N LYS A 654 65.06 -3.26 15.61
CA LYS A 654 63.90 -3.95 16.18
C LYS A 654 63.38 -3.27 17.44
N GLN A 655 64.27 -2.82 18.32
CA GLN A 655 63.87 -2.06 19.52
C GLN A 655 63.17 -0.76 19.14
N TYR A 656 63.66 -0.06 18.11
CA TYR A 656 63.01 1.13 17.59
C TYR A 656 61.62 0.84 17.00
N ALA A 657 61.50 -0.20 16.17
CA ALA A 657 60.21 -0.63 15.60
C ALA A 657 59.18 -0.98 16.68
N ALA A 658 59.62 -1.66 17.75
CA ALA A 658 58.76 -2.09 18.84
C ALA A 658 58.07 -0.94 19.59
N GLN A 659 58.66 0.26 19.62
CA GLN A 659 58.07 1.45 20.25
C GLN A 659 56.76 1.90 19.58
N PHE A 660 56.54 1.51 18.32
CA PHE A 660 55.35 1.86 17.56
C PHE A 660 54.30 0.74 17.54
N ASN A 661 54.59 -0.44 18.12
CA ASN A 661 53.68 -1.58 18.10
C ASN A 661 52.33 -1.26 18.75
N GLU A 662 52.28 -0.48 19.84
CA GLU A 662 51.01 -0.10 20.49
C GLU A 662 50.21 0.93 19.67
N GLN A 663 50.88 1.71 18.82
CA GLN A 663 50.22 2.69 17.94
C GLN A 663 49.70 2.04 16.66
N LEU A 664 50.42 1.02 16.18
CA LEU A 664 50.13 0.33 14.93
C LEU A 664 49.26 -0.91 15.13
N VAL A 665 49.50 -1.76 16.12
CA VAL A 665 48.74 -3.00 16.30
C VAL A 665 47.75 -2.82 17.45
N LYS A 666 46.46 -2.72 17.11
CA LYS A 666 45.35 -2.56 18.06
C LYS A 666 44.38 -3.74 17.90
N PRO A 667 43.62 -4.13 18.93
CA PRO A 667 43.58 -3.56 20.27
C PRO A 667 44.72 -4.09 21.17
N SER A 668 44.71 -3.73 22.45
CA SER A 668 45.68 -4.27 23.41
C SER A 668 45.45 -5.77 23.63
N LYS A 669 46.46 -6.49 24.12
CA LYS A 669 46.40 -7.96 24.27
C LYS A 669 45.23 -8.43 25.13
N ASP A 670 44.88 -7.69 26.19
CA ASP A 670 43.81 -8.05 27.12
C ASP A 670 42.40 -7.89 26.52
N GLU A 671 42.29 -7.13 25.43
CA GLU A 671 41.06 -6.87 24.68
C GLU A 671 40.87 -7.82 23.48
N LEU A 672 41.82 -8.73 23.24
CA LEU A 672 41.69 -9.77 22.21
C LEU A 672 40.60 -10.78 22.58
N TYR A 673 40.13 -11.52 21.57
CA TYR A 673 39.15 -12.58 21.75
C TYR A 673 39.63 -13.59 22.80
N LYS A 674 38.79 -13.84 23.80
CA LYS A 674 39.00 -14.88 24.80
C LYS A 674 38.11 -16.07 24.44
N LYS A 675 38.67 -17.28 24.46
CA LYS A 675 37.92 -18.50 24.19
C LYS A 675 36.66 -18.55 25.03
N ARG A 676 35.60 -19.05 24.42
CA ARG A 676 34.32 -19.30 25.08
C ARG A 676 34.01 -20.77 24.94
N ASP A 677 33.63 -21.39 26.05
CA ASP A 677 33.20 -22.78 26.04
C ASP A 677 31.95 -22.91 25.19
N ILE A 678 31.94 -23.92 24.33
CA ILE A 678 30.82 -24.25 23.45
C ILE A 678 30.00 -25.35 24.11
N SER A 679 28.72 -25.09 24.34
CA SER A 679 27.81 -26.01 25.01
C SER A 679 26.66 -26.39 24.08
N ARG A 680 26.34 -27.68 24.04
CA ARG A 680 25.19 -28.27 23.35
C ARG A 680 24.05 -28.66 24.31
N THR A 681 23.89 -27.93 25.42
CA THR A 681 22.74 -28.09 26.34
C THR A 681 21.53 -27.26 25.88
N VAL A 682 20.38 -27.42 26.56
CA VAL A 682 19.14 -26.61 26.39
C VAL A 682 19.43 -25.10 26.31
N SER A 683 20.33 -24.60 27.16
CA SER A 683 20.78 -23.20 27.21
C SER A 683 22.18 -23.00 26.62
N GLY A 684 22.65 -23.93 25.81
CA GLY A 684 23.94 -23.87 25.15
C GLY A 684 24.02 -22.73 24.13
N ASN A 685 25.22 -22.51 23.59
CA ASN A 685 25.57 -21.42 22.69
C ASN A 685 26.17 -21.88 21.36
N ASP A 686 26.19 -23.19 21.10
CA ASP A 686 26.72 -23.72 19.85
C ASP A 686 25.87 -23.23 18.65
N PRO A 687 26.48 -22.56 17.65
CA PRO A 687 25.74 -22.05 16.50
C PRO A 687 25.26 -23.14 15.54
N ASP A 688 25.86 -24.33 15.56
CA ASP A 688 25.34 -25.50 14.84
C ASP A 688 24.04 -26.00 15.53
N LEU A 689 22.99 -26.19 14.73
CA LEU A 689 21.70 -26.72 15.18
C LEU A 689 21.48 -28.17 14.73
N GLU A 690 22.26 -28.68 13.77
CA GLU A 690 22.10 -30.02 13.21
C GLU A 690 22.89 -31.09 13.98
N ASN A 691 23.88 -30.72 14.81
CA ASN A 691 24.68 -31.56 15.71
C ASN A 691 25.27 -32.84 15.07
N ILE A 692 26.60 -32.97 15.09
CA ILE A 692 27.28 -34.16 14.53
C ILE A 692 27.13 -35.42 15.40
N ASN A 693 26.91 -35.30 16.73
CA ASN A 693 26.84 -36.45 17.63
C ASN A 693 25.39 -36.81 18.08
N PRO A 694 25.02 -38.11 18.13
CA PRO A 694 23.67 -38.55 18.53
C PRO A 694 23.24 -38.23 19.96
N THR A 695 24.19 -37.88 20.84
CA THR A 695 23.97 -37.60 22.27
C THR A 695 23.70 -36.12 22.56
N ASP A 696 23.83 -35.25 21.57
CA ASP A 696 23.71 -33.81 21.74
C ASP A 696 22.25 -33.36 21.75
N HIS A 697 21.97 -32.30 22.54
CA HIS A 697 20.63 -31.76 22.64
C HIS A 697 20.30 -30.88 21.44
N ILE A 698 19.44 -31.37 20.55
CA ILE A 698 18.87 -30.62 19.43
C ILE A 698 17.55 -29.98 19.91
N PRO A 699 17.33 -28.67 19.71
CA PRO A 699 16.05 -28.03 20.06
C PRO A 699 14.86 -28.82 19.46
N PRO A 700 13.90 -29.30 20.28
CA PRO A 700 12.82 -30.19 19.84
C PRO A 700 12.01 -29.64 18.67
N LEU A 701 11.76 -28.33 18.67
CA LEU A 701 11.04 -27.66 17.59
C LEU A 701 11.83 -27.71 16.28
N TYR A 702 13.13 -27.39 16.29
CA TYR A 702 13.98 -27.47 15.10
C TYR A 702 14.00 -28.89 14.52
N LYS A 703 14.13 -29.90 15.39
CA LYS A 703 14.13 -31.31 15.00
C LYS A 703 12.83 -31.75 14.32
N GLU A 704 11.68 -31.32 14.83
CA GLU A 704 10.40 -31.69 14.21
C GLU A 704 10.18 -30.96 12.88
N LEU A 705 10.60 -29.70 12.76
CA LEU A 705 10.56 -28.94 11.50
C LEU A 705 11.42 -29.60 10.42
N GLN A 706 12.63 -30.03 10.77
CA GLN A 706 13.55 -30.74 9.87
C GLN A 706 13.00 -32.10 9.41
N LYS A 707 12.28 -32.80 10.29
CA LYS A 707 11.62 -34.07 9.94
C LYS A 707 10.41 -33.85 9.03
N HIS A 708 9.69 -32.74 9.21
CA HIS A 708 8.47 -32.44 8.50
C HIS A 708 8.73 -31.96 7.07
N PHE A 709 9.64 -31.01 6.87
CA PHE A 709 9.95 -30.45 5.56
C PHE A 709 11.15 -31.14 4.90
N LYS A 710 11.01 -31.55 3.64
CA LYS A 710 12.07 -32.19 2.85
C LYS A 710 12.31 -31.44 1.54
N ASN A 711 13.53 -31.55 0.97
CA ASN A 711 13.92 -30.91 -0.29
C ASN A 711 13.67 -29.39 -0.32
N ILE A 712 14.20 -28.68 0.68
CA ILE A 712 13.79 -27.30 1.03
C ILE A 712 13.92 -26.29 -0.11
N ASP A 713 15.01 -26.32 -0.89
CA ASP A 713 15.20 -25.38 -2.01
C ASP A 713 14.17 -25.60 -3.14
N GLN A 714 13.73 -26.84 -3.37
CA GLN A 714 12.67 -27.12 -4.35
C GLN A 714 11.30 -26.78 -3.76
N LEU A 715 11.08 -27.12 -2.49
CA LEU A 715 9.85 -26.82 -1.76
C LEU A 715 9.53 -25.33 -1.72
N GLU A 716 10.54 -24.47 -1.50
CA GLU A 716 10.39 -23.01 -1.54
C GLU A 716 9.85 -22.53 -2.90
N LYS A 717 10.42 -23.04 -4.00
CA LYS A 717 9.98 -22.69 -5.37
C LYS A 717 8.56 -23.16 -5.64
N ASP A 718 8.21 -24.36 -5.16
CA ASP A 718 6.87 -24.91 -5.33
C ASP A 718 5.83 -24.10 -4.53
N VAL A 719 6.14 -23.73 -3.29
CA VAL A 719 5.27 -22.85 -2.46
C VAL A 719 5.05 -21.51 -3.15
N ASP A 720 6.12 -20.83 -3.58
CA ASP A 720 6.01 -19.54 -4.26
C ASP A 720 5.22 -19.66 -5.58
N LYS A 721 5.39 -20.76 -6.33
CA LYS A 721 4.63 -21.06 -7.55
C LYS A 721 3.12 -21.18 -7.27
N TYR A 722 2.74 -22.01 -6.29
CA TYR A 722 1.33 -22.28 -6.00
C TYR A 722 0.64 -21.13 -5.26
N GLN A 723 1.35 -20.36 -4.43
CA GLN A 723 0.83 -19.10 -3.89
C GLN A 723 0.52 -18.10 -5.01
N LYS A 724 1.43 -17.92 -5.99
CA LYS A 724 1.18 -17.08 -7.17
C LYS A 724 0.03 -17.59 -8.02
N GLN A 725 -0.14 -18.91 -8.15
CA GLN A 725 -1.27 -19.51 -8.85
C GLN A 725 -2.60 -19.18 -8.14
N ASN A 726 -2.65 -19.34 -6.81
CA ASN A 726 -3.81 -18.99 -5.99
C ASN A 726 -4.16 -17.49 -6.07
N GLU A 727 -3.15 -16.61 -6.07
CA GLU A 727 -3.34 -15.19 -6.36
C GLU A 727 -3.89 -14.94 -7.77
N GLY A 728 -3.42 -15.71 -8.76
CA GLY A 728 -3.88 -15.66 -10.15
C GLY A 728 -5.37 -15.91 -10.27
N PHE A 729 -5.90 -16.94 -9.59
CA PHE A 729 -7.34 -17.21 -9.54
C PHE A 729 -8.14 -16.06 -8.92
N SER A 730 -7.66 -15.51 -7.81
CA SER A 730 -8.28 -14.35 -7.16
C SER A 730 -8.29 -13.12 -8.08
N LYS A 731 -7.19 -12.88 -8.81
CA LYS A 731 -7.07 -11.78 -9.78
C LYS A 731 -8.05 -11.94 -10.94
N GLN A 732 -8.21 -13.14 -11.49
CA GLN A 732 -9.20 -13.41 -12.55
C GLN A 732 -10.62 -13.07 -12.09
N GLY A 733 -11.00 -13.46 -10.87
CA GLY A 733 -12.30 -13.08 -10.29
C GLY A 733 -12.45 -11.57 -10.13
N GLU A 734 -11.46 -10.89 -9.57
CA GLU A 734 -11.48 -9.42 -9.40
C GLU A 734 -11.49 -8.66 -10.73
N GLU A 735 -10.87 -9.17 -11.79
CA GLU A 735 -10.94 -8.60 -13.14
C GLU A 735 -12.36 -8.69 -13.73
N GLN A 736 -13.03 -9.83 -13.57
CA GLN A 736 -14.42 -10.01 -13.98
C GLN A 736 -15.37 -9.11 -13.19
N LYS A 737 -15.21 -9.04 -11.86
CA LYS A 737 -15.96 -8.12 -11.00
C LYS A 737 -15.75 -6.66 -11.38
N LYS A 738 -14.50 -6.22 -11.60
CA LYS A 738 -14.21 -4.85 -12.05
C LYS A 738 -14.85 -4.55 -13.40
N SER A 739 -14.88 -5.53 -14.31
CA SER A 739 -15.54 -5.38 -15.61
C SER A 739 -17.05 -5.26 -15.44
N ALA A 740 -17.66 -6.15 -14.65
CA ALA A 740 -19.09 -6.15 -14.39
C ALA A 740 -19.59 -4.97 -13.53
N LEU A 741 -18.73 -4.35 -12.70
CA LEU A 741 -19.12 -3.15 -11.93
C LEU A 741 -18.93 -1.84 -12.70
N LYS A 742 -18.31 -1.86 -13.88
CA LYS A 742 -18.24 -0.65 -14.71
C LYS A 742 -19.64 -0.24 -15.15
N TYR A 743 -19.88 1.07 -15.04
CA TYR A 743 -20.97 1.74 -15.74
C TYR A 743 -20.80 1.49 -17.24
N ASP A 744 -21.70 0.71 -17.83
CA ASP A 744 -21.53 0.18 -19.18
C ASP A 744 -22.62 0.68 -20.15
N SER A 745 -22.22 0.80 -21.42
CA SER A 745 -22.93 1.48 -22.53
C SER A 745 -24.27 0.88 -22.99
N TYR A 746 -24.79 -0.11 -22.26
CA TYR A 746 -26.06 -0.78 -22.57
C TYR A 746 -27.28 0.12 -22.34
N LEU A 747 -27.13 1.18 -21.54
CA LEU A 747 -28.13 2.22 -21.33
C LEU A 747 -28.30 3.06 -22.60
N VAL A 748 -29.47 2.98 -23.20
CA VAL A 748 -29.81 3.74 -24.40
C VAL A 748 -30.31 5.14 -23.99
N TYR A 749 -29.53 6.17 -24.33
CA TYR A 749 -29.80 7.60 -24.04
C TYR A 749 -29.91 7.96 -22.54
N PRO A 750 -28.84 7.79 -21.73
CA PRO A 750 -28.86 8.22 -20.34
C PRO A 750 -29.09 9.74 -20.23
N GLY A 751 -29.84 10.18 -19.23
CA GLY A 751 -30.02 11.61 -18.93
C GLY A 751 -28.70 12.31 -18.59
N THR A 752 -28.60 13.62 -18.82
CA THR A 752 -27.37 14.42 -18.62
C THR A 752 -27.33 15.24 -17.33
N GLY A 753 -28.31 15.09 -16.42
CA GLY A 753 -28.45 15.90 -15.21
C GLY A 753 -27.66 15.40 -14.00
N SER A 754 -27.37 16.31 -13.05
CA SER A 754 -26.82 16.03 -11.72
C SER A 754 -27.76 16.58 -10.65
N LEU A 755 -28.02 15.81 -9.59
CA LEU A 755 -28.84 16.22 -8.43
C LEU A 755 -27.96 16.29 -7.15
N PRO A 756 -28.43 16.76 -5.98
CA PRO A 756 -27.60 16.90 -4.78
C PRO A 756 -27.30 15.56 -4.08
N GLU A 757 -26.11 15.40 -3.49
CA GLU A 757 -25.70 14.20 -2.75
C GLU A 757 -26.32 14.13 -1.34
N VAL A 758 -26.91 12.98 -0.94
CA VAL A 758 -27.38 12.71 0.43
C VAL A 758 -27.02 11.29 0.87
N SER A 759 -26.24 11.18 1.94
CA SER A 759 -25.66 9.93 2.46
C SER A 759 -26.64 9.06 3.26
N GLY A 760 -26.60 7.73 3.04
CA GLY A 760 -27.19 6.73 3.94
C GLY A 760 -26.63 5.34 3.62
N GLY A 761 -26.27 4.57 4.67
CA GLY A 761 -25.69 3.23 4.56
C GLY A 761 -26.30 2.26 5.57
N GLY A 762 -26.33 0.97 5.23
CA GLY A 762 -26.77 -0.15 6.06
C GLY A 762 -26.31 -1.50 5.49
N SER A 763 -26.30 -2.56 6.31
CA SER A 763 -25.71 -3.89 6.03
C SER A 763 -26.72 -4.89 5.44
N ILE A 764 -26.35 -5.57 4.34
CA ILE A 764 -27.26 -6.11 3.30
C ILE A 764 -27.94 -7.46 3.59
N LEU A 765 -27.35 -8.38 4.37
CA LEU A 765 -27.92 -9.74 4.55
C LEU A 765 -29.06 -9.80 5.58
N SER A 766 -28.94 -9.08 6.70
CA SER A 766 -30.04 -8.91 7.66
C SER A 766 -31.24 -8.16 7.06
N GLN A 767 -30.98 -7.32 6.06
CA GLN A 767 -32.01 -6.55 5.35
C GLN A 767 -32.83 -7.44 4.41
N LEU A 768 -32.21 -8.47 3.81
CA LEU A 768 -32.87 -9.44 2.94
C LEU A 768 -33.78 -10.39 3.71
N LYS A 769 -33.38 -10.85 4.90
CA LYS A 769 -34.23 -11.66 5.79
C LYS A 769 -35.44 -10.87 6.30
N GLN A 770 -35.21 -9.63 6.73
CA GLN A 770 -36.28 -8.73 7.16
C GLN A 770 -37.29 -8.47 6.04
N LEU A 771 -36.79 -8.35 4.80
CA LEU A 771 -37.61 -8.22 3.61
C LEU A 771 -38.41 -9.49 3.32
N SER A 772 -37.79 -10.69 3.33
CA SER A 772 -38.50 -11.95 3.08
C SER A 772 -39.52 -12.28 4.17
N GLU A 773 -39.23 -12.00 5.44
CA GLU A 773 -40.15 -12.16 6.56
C GLU A 773 -41.34 -11.19 6.46
N LEU A 774 -41.09 -9.94 6.07
CA LEU A 774 -42.15 -8.95 5.83
C LEU A 774 -43.04 -9.37 4.64
N ILE A 775 -42.42 -9.84 3.55
CA ILE A 775 -43.11 -10.34 2.36
C ILE A 775 -43.97 -11.57 2.69
N GLY A 776 -43.44 -12.51 3.48
CA GLY A 776 -44.19 -13.69 3.95
C GLY A 776 -45.40 -13.32 4.83
N LYS A 777 -45.27 -12.29 5.67
CA LYS A 777 -46.40 -11.77 6.48
C LYS A 777 -47.49 -11.11 5.62
N ILE A 778 -47.11 -10.38 4.57
CA ILE A 778 -48.06 -9.74 3.63
C ILE A 778 -48.80 -10.80 2.77
N ALA A 779 -48.09 -11.82 2.28
CA ALA A 779 -48.66 -12.87 1.43
C ALA A 779 -49.64 -13.80 2.16
N ASN A 780 -49.42 -14.05 3.46
CA ASN A 780 -50.24 -14.97 4.26
C ASN A 780 -51.59 -14.39 4.74
N GLY A 781 -51.94 -13.17 4.36
CA GLY A 781 -53.26 -12.63 4.65
C GLY A 781 -53.48 -12.23 6.11
N ASP A 782 -52.42 -12.10 6.92
CA ASP A 782 -52.44 -11.51 8.28
C ASP A 782 -52.63 -9.97 8.19
N ILE A 783 -53.62 -9.57 7.41
CA ILE A 783 -53.91 -8.22 6.95
C ILE A 783 -54.75 -7.45 7.99
N THR A 784 -55.21 -8.11 9.06
CA THR A 784 -56.06 -7.50 10.10
C THR A 784 -55.33 -6.43 10.93
N GLU A 785 -54.00 -6.34 10.85
CA GLU A 785 -53.16 -5.28 11.42
C GLU A 785 -52.30 -4.54 10.37
N ILE A 786 -52.72 -4.43 9.10
CA ILE A 786 -52.09 -3.44 8.20
C ILE A 786 -52.55 -2.05 8.68
N ALA A 787 -51.78 -1.47 9.59
CA ALA A 787 -51.86 -0.06 9.93
C ALA A 787 -51.86 0.75 8.62
N ALA A 788 -52.72 1.78 8.51
CA ALA A 788 -52.88 2.60 7.30
C ALA A 788 -51.54 3.06 6.66
N ASP A 789 -50.52 3.23 7.49
CA ASP A 789 -49.13 3.57 7.17
C ASP A 789 -48.44 2.54 6.21
N ALA A 790 -48.64 1.24 6.38
CA ALA A 790 -48.00 0.23 5.52
C ALA A 790 -48.62 0.17 4.11
N ARG A 791 -49.94 0.42 3.99
CA ARG A 791 -50.62 0.58 2.70
C ARG A 791 -50.12 1.84 1.98
N ASP A 792 -50.00 2.94 2.72
CA ASP A 792 -49.63 4.24 2.15
C ASP A 792 -48.19 4.22 1.63
N ARG A 793 -47.27 3.61 2.37
CA ARG A 793 -45.89 3.33 1.90
C ARG A 793 -45.86 2.46 0.65
N LEU A 794 -46.71 1.44 0.57
CA LEU A 794 -46.80 0.58 -0.61
C LEU A 794 -47.29 1.34 -1.85
N PHE A 795 -48.26 2.24 -1.68
CA PHE A 795 -48.68 3.14 -2.76
C PHE A 795 -47.55 4.04 -3.25
N VAL A 796 -46.71 4.52 -2.33
CA VAL A 796 -45.52 5.31 -2.70
C VAL A 796 -44.52 4.46 -3.49
N ILE A 797 -44.27 3.21 -3.11
CA ILE A 797 -43.35 2.30 -3.83
C ILE A 797 -43.86 2.00 -5.25
N GLU A 798 -45.14 1.66 -5.38
CA GLU A 798 -45.76 1.40 -6.69
C GLU A 798 -45.77 2.65 -7.57
N TYR A 799 -46.06 3.80 -6.96
CA TYR A 799 -45.95 5.08 -7.66
C TYR A 799 -44.52 5.30 -8.18
N ILE A 800 -43.48 5.03 -7.38
CA ILE A 800 -42.09 5.16 -7.83
C ILE A 800 -41.80 4.23 -9.02
N MET A 801 -42.18 2.96 -8.92
CA MET A 801 -41.85 1.94 -9.92
C MET A 801 -42.59 2.11 -11.25
N ASP A 802 -43.82 2.65 -11.22
CA ASP A 802 -44.63 2.88 -12.42
C ASP A 802 -44.51 4.33 -12.98
N MET A 803 -43.97 5.30 -12.22
CA MET A 803 -43.77 6.69 -12.68
C MET A 803 -42.35 7.02 -13.10
N PHE A 804 -41.35 6.27 -12.61
CA PHE A 804 -39.94 6.56 -12.81
C PHE A 804 -39.17 5.39 -13.45
N SER A 805 -38.15 5.71 -14.24
CA SER A 805 -37.31 4.71 -14.91
C SER A 805 -36.15 4.23 -14.04
N HIS A 806 -35.91 2.92 -14.08
CA HIS A 806 -34.74 2.24 -13.50
C HIS A 806 -33.75 1.84 -14.62
N ALA A 807 -32.55 1.40 -14.25
CA ALA A 807 -31.43 1.14 -15.17
C ALA A 807 -31.78 0.23 -16.35
N THR A 808 -32.49 -0.86 -16.08
CA THR A 808 -32.86 -1.88 -17.07
C THR A 808 -34.27 -1.69 -17.63
N TYR A 809 -34.94 -0.56 -17.34
CA TYR A 809 -36.35 -0.32 -17.65
C TYR A 809 -36.71 -0.64 -19.11
N SER A 810 -35.92 -0.11 -20.05
CA SER A 810 -36.14 -0.37 -21.48
C SER A 810 -35.87 -1.82 -21.85
N ASN A 811 -34.82 -2.42 -21.27
CA ASN A 811 -34.39 -3.78 -21.61
C ASN A 811 -35.43 -4.81 -21.17
N GLU A 812 -35.94 -4.71 -19.94
CA GLU A 812 -37.00 -5.59 -19.42
C GLU A 812 -38.29 -5.43 -20.23
N ALA A 813 -38.63 -4.21 -20.64
CA ALA A 813 -39.81 -3.95 -21.47
C ALA A 813 -39.70 -4.56 -22.87
N TRP A 814 -38.52 -4.52 -23.50
CA TRP A 814 -38.30 -5.14 -24.82
C TRP A 814 -38.53 -6.65 -24.80
N TYR A 815 -38.10 -7.36 -23.75
CA TYR A 815 -38.39 -8.79 -23.61
C TYR A 815 -39.88 -9.07 -23.43
N LYS A 816 -40.61 -8.23 -22.67
CA LYS A 816 -42.07 -8.34 -22.56
C LYS A 816 -42.76 -8.16 -23.91
N ARG A 817 -42.27 -7.25 -24.76
CA ARG A 817 -42.77 -7.09 -26.13
C ARG A 817 -42.45 -8.30 -27.01
N ASP A 818 -41.26 -8.87 -26.89
CA ASP A 818 -40.90 -10.10 -27.62
C ASP A 818 -41.71 -11.32 -27.18
N ALA A 819 -42.01 -11.43 -25.88
CA ALA A 819 -42.92 -12.45 -25.35
C ALA A 819 -44.29 -12.40 -26.05
N ALA A 820 -44.84 -11.19 -26.20
CA ALA A 820 -46.14 -10.97 -26.81
C ALA A 820 -46.13 -11.12 -28.36
N ALA A 821 -45.04 -10.73 -29.02
CA ALA A 821 -44.96 -10.69 -30.49
C ALA A 821 -44.39 -11.98 -31.10
N ASN A 822 -43.36 -12.57 -30.49
CA ASN A 822 -42.57 -13.67 -31.04
C ASN A 822 -42.39 -14.85 -30.07
N ASN A 823 -43.22 -14.98 -29.03
CA ASN A 823 -43.19 -16.11 -28.09
C ASN A 823 -41.78 -16.33 -27.46
N ASN A 824 -41.10 -15.25 -27.05
CA ASN A 824 -39.79 -15.27 -26.37
C ASN A 824 -38.62 -15.84 -27.18
N THR A 825 -38.66 -15.79 -28.51
CA THR A 825 -37.53 -16.28 -29.35
C THR A 825 -36.20 -15.57 -29.11
N MET A 826 -36.24 -14.34 -28.57
CA MET A 826 -35.06 -13.53 -28.29
C MET A 826 -34.70 -13.43 -26.80
N ALA A 827 -35.38 -14.16 -25.90
CA ALA A 827 -35.21 -14.10 -24.45
C ALA A 827 -33.94 -14.79 -23.93
N HIS A 828 -32.78 -14.44 -24.48
CA HIS A 828 -31.48 -14.98 -24.14
C HIS A 828 -30.40 -13.89 -24.15
N ALA A 829 -29.45 -13.95 -23.22
CA ALA A 829 -28.45 -12.89 -23.02
C ALA A 829 -27.52 -12.68 -24.23
N ASP A 830 -27.31 -13.70 -25.05
CA ASP A 830 -26.53 -13.68 -26.29
C ASP A 830 -27.28 -13.04 -27.48
N LYS A 831 -28.62 -13.01 -27.44
CA LYS A 831 -29.49 -12.38 -28.45
C LYS A 831 -29.87 -10.93 -28.13
N TRP A 832 -29.30 -10.35 -27.08
CA TRP A 832 -29.65 -9.00 -26.61
C TRP A 832 -29.49 -7.91 -27.69
N ASP A 833 -28.44 -7.97 -28.51
CA ASP A 833 -28.24 -6.98 -29.59
C ASP A 833 -29.35 -7.05 -30.65
N GLU A 834 -29.85 -8.25 -30.97
CA GLU A 834 -30.96 -8.46 -31.90
C GLU A 834 -32.28 -7.89 -31.34
N LEU A 835 -32.55 -8.14 -30.06
CA LEU A 835 -33.69 -7.59 -29.33
C LEU A 835 -33.66 -6.06 -29.33
N LYS A 836 -32.53 -5.47 -28.93
CA LYS A 836 -32.34 -4.02 -28.87
C LYS A 836 -32.58 -3.37 -30.23
N ASN A 837 -31.99 -3.90 -31.29
CA ASN A 837 -32.16 -3.36 -32.65
C ASN A 837 -33.61 -3.43 -33.14
N THR A 838 -34.39 -4.42 -32.66
CA THR A 838 -35.79 -4.61 -33.06
C THR A 838 -36.73 -3.61 -32.39
N TYR A 839 -36.54 -3.34 -31.10
CA TYR A 839 -37.52 -2.58 -30.29
C TYR A 839 -37.09 -1.14 -29.95
N LYS A 840 -35.80 -0.80 -29.99
CA LYS A 840 -35.28 0.51 -29.54
C LYS A 840 -35.97 1.71 -30.18
N ASP A 841 -36.10 1.75 -31.50
CA ASP A 841 -36.61 2.94 -32.19
C ASP A 841 -38.11 3.16 -31.92
N LYS A 842 -38.88 2.07 -31.75
CA LYS A 842 -40.31 2.10 -31.40
C LYS A 842 -40.57 2.43 -29.92
N PHE A 843 -39.55 2.34 -29.07
CA PHE A 843 -39.69 2.56 -27.63
C PHE A 843 -39.77 4.05 -27.25
N GLY A 844 -39.29 4.94 -28.11
CA GLY A 844 -39.28 6.40 -27.88
C GLY A 844 -40.54 7.14 -28.33
N GLU A 845 -41.59 6.42 -28.77
CA GLU A 845 -42.83 7.00 -29.28
C GLU A 845 -43.99 6.80 -28.30
N LEU A 846 -44.86 7.82 -28.19
CA LEU A 846 -46.08 7.76 -27.38
C LEU A 846 -47.19 7.06 -28.19
N ASP A 847 -47.37 5.76 -28.00
CA ASP A 847 -48.47 4.99 -28.57
C ASP A 847 -49.18 4.17 -27.46
N PRO A 848 -50.10 4.79 -26.70
CA PRO A 848 -50.80 4.12 -25.61
C PRO A 848 -51.78 3.02 -26.09
N THR A 849 -51.97 2.85 -27.40
CA THR A 849 -52.84 1.81 -27.96
C THR A 849 -52.12 0.48 -28.19
N HIS A 850 -50.81 0.52 -28.42
CA HIS A 850 -49.98 -0.68 -28.64
C HIS A 850 -48.84 -0.83 -27.61
N PHE A 851 -48.43 0.25 -26.94
CA PHE A 851 -47.31 0.29 -26.00
C PHE A 851 -47.71 0.95 -24.68
N THR A 852 -47.94 0.12 -23.64
CA THR A 852 -48.29 0.58 -22.29
C THR A 852 -47.15 0.44 -21.28
N ASP A 853 -46.00 -0.07 -21.72
CA ASP A 853 -44.82 -0.42 -20.93
C ASP A 853 -43.73 0.67 -20.90
N ASN A 854 -43.91 1.75 -21.64
CA ASN A 854 -43.02 2.93 -21.70
C ASN A 854 -43.70 4.25 -21.25
N ILE A 855 -44.90 4.17 -20.67
CA ILE A 855 -45.69 5.30 -20.21
C ILE A 855 -45.90 5.25 -18.69
N SER A 856 -46.00 6.41 -18.05
CA SER A 856 -46.30 6.57 -16.63
C SER A 856 -47.77 6.29 -16.31
N LEU A 857 -48.14 6.24 -15.02
CA LEU A 857 -49.54 6.14 -14.57
C LEU A 857 -50.42 7.32 -15.05
N THR A 858 -49.82 8.43 -15.47
CA THR A 858 -50.49 9.60 -16.06
C THR A 858 -50.55 9.54 -17.60
N ASN A 859 -50.18 8.41 -18.21
CA ASN A 859 -50.08 8.20 -19.66
C ASN A 859 -49.05 9.11 -20.34
N GLN A 860 -47.99 9.48 -19.63
CA GLN A 860 -46.91 10.31 -20.16
C GLN A 860 -45.70 9.46 -20.50
N LEU A 861 -45.05 9.74 -21.64
CA LEU A 861 -43.89 8.97 -22.09
C LEU A 861 -42.70 9.14 -21.13
N ILE A 862 -42.16 8.03 -20.63
CA ILE A 862 -40.94 7.99 -19.81
C ILE A 862 -39.74 7.91 -20.76
N SER A 863 -38.98 9.01 -20.87
CA SER A 863 -37.86 9.12 -21.82
C SER A 863 -36.87 10.21 -21.44
N ASN A 864 -35.68 10.18 -22.02
CA ASN A 864 -34.64 11.21 -21.83
C ASN A 864 -35.06 12.66 -22.19
N LYS A 865 -36.13 12.84 -22.98
CA LYS A 865 -36.70 14.17 -23.29
C LYS A 865 -37.49 14.75 -22.12
N ASN A 866 -38.02 13.86 -21.29
CA ASN A 866 -39.06 14.11 -20.32
C ASN A 866 -38.59 13.91 -18.88
N ASN A 867 -37.47 13.18 -18.71
CA ASN A 867 -36.92 12.73 -17.45
C ASN A 867 -35.40 13.05 -17.41
N ALA A 868 -34.98 13.84 -16.43
CA ALA A 868 -33.62 14.36 -16.28
C ALA A 868 -32.58 13.27 -15.97
N LEU A 869 -32.98 12.23 -15.26
CA LEU A 869 -32.17 11.06 -14.90
C LEU A 869 -32.70 9.78 -15.55
N TYR A 870 -33.24 9.84 -16.76
CA TYR A 870 -33.77 8.65 -17.46
C TYR A 870 -32.81 7.45 -17.37
N LEU A 871 -33.35 6.29 -16.96
CA LEU A 871 -32.65 5.04 -16.60
C LEU A 871 -31.83 5.11 -15.29
N GLY A 872 -32.15 6.01 -14.38
CA GLY A 872 -31.48 6.15 -13.08
C GLY A 872 -32.32 6.85 -12.01
N GLU A 873 -33.62 7.01 -12.25
CA GLU A 873 -34.51 7.81 -11.40
C GLU A 873 -34.86 7.06 -10.11
N VAL A 874 -35.08 5.74 -10.21
CA VAL A 874 -35.35 4.88 -9.05
C VAL A 874 -34.10 4.75 -8.17
N GLU A 875 -32.93 4.63 -8.79
CA GLU A 875 -31.64 4.55 -8.12
C GLU A 875 -31.30 5.86 -7.42
N TYR A 876 -31.65 7.00 -8.01
CA TYR A 876 -31.55 8.29 -7.33
C TYR A 876 -32.48 8.37 -6.11
N CYS A 877 -33.71 7.87 -6.20
CA CYS A 877 -34.61 7.78 -5.04
C CYS A 877 -33.98 6.95 -3.90
N LEU A 878 -33.32 5.84 -4.23
CA LEU A 878 -32.67 4.95 -3.27
C LEU A 878 -31.35 5.50 -2.70
N TYR A 879 -30.47 6.07 -3.53
CA TYR A 879 -29.10 6.40 -3.14
C TYR A 879 -28.82 7.89 -3.03
N GLY A 880 -29.53 8.72 -3.78
CA GLY A 880 -29.42 10.19 -3.74
C GLY A 880 -28.02 10.72 -3.98
N LYS A 881 -27.24 10.09 -4.88
CA LYS A 881 -25.89 10.53 -5.25
C LYS A 881 -25.89 11.67 -6.27
N ALA A 882 -24.78 12.41 -6.32
CA ALA A 882 -24.69 13.63 -7.10
C ALA A 882 -24.83 13.39 -8.61
N THR A 883 -24.27 12.27 -9.07
CA THR A 883 -24.28 11.91 -10.49
C THR A 883 -25.08 10.63 -10.75
N LEU A 884 -25.65 10.54 -11.97
CA LEU A 884 -26.31 9.32 -12.46
C LEU A 884 -25.41 8.09 -12.32
N LYS A 885 -24.13 8.24 -12.67
CA LYS A 885 -23.12 7.18 -12.62
C LYS A 885 -22.97 6.62 -11.20
N GLU A 886 -22.82 7.48 -10.19
CA GLU A 886 -22.63 7.05 -8.80
C GLU A 886 -23.87 6.34 -8.23
N ASN A 887 -25.07 6.77 -8.59
CA ASN A 887 -26.31 6.09 -8.20
C ASN A 887 -26.37 4.67 -8.79
N LEU A 888 -25.99 4.53 -10.07
CA LEU A 888 -26.00 3.25 -10.76
C LEU A 888 -24.91 2.31 -10.26
N GLU A 889 -23.68 2.80 -10.07
CA GLU A 889 -22.59 2.02 -9.46
C GLU A 889 -22.94 1.55 -8.04
N ALA A 890 -23.65 2.37 -7.25
CA ALA A 890 -24.16 1.95 -5.95
C ALA A 890 -25.20 0.83 -6.07
N SER A 891 -26.18 0.98 -6.97
CA SER A 891 -27.23 -0.03 -7.19
C SER A 891 -26.68 -1.39 -7.66
N PHE A 892 -25.82 -1.38 -8.68
CA PHE A 892 -25.18 -2.58 -9.21
C PHE A 892 -24.20 -3.18 -8.21
N GLY A 893 -23.52 -2.33 -7.43
CA GLY A 893 -22.66 -2.76 -6.33
C GLY A 893 -23.43 -3.50 -5.24
N ASP A 894 -24.62 -3.05 -4.86
CA ASP A 894 -25.44 -3.73 -3.86
C ASP A 894 -26.05 -5.03 -4.41
N ILE A 895 -26.54 -5.05 -5.65
CA ILE A 895 -26.96 -6.30 -6.31
C ILE A 895 -25.80 -7.30 -6.38
N PHE A 896 -24.61 -6.84 -6.76
CA PHE A 896 -23.42 -7.69 -6.79
C PHE A 896 -23.11 -8.28 -5.42
N LYS A 897 -23.18 -7.48 -4.33
CA LYS A 897 -22.95 -8.00 -2.97
C LYS A 897 -23.94 -9.08 -2.59
N ILE A 898 -25.22 -8.91 -2.93
CA ILE A 898 -26.26 -9.91 -2.69
C ILE A 898 -25.96 -11.20 -3.46
N ARG A 899 -25.71 -11.06 -4.78
CA ARG A 899 -25.34 -12.18 -5.65
C ARG A 899 -24.10 -12.90 -5.15
N PHE A 900 -23.09 -12.14 -4.74
CA PHE A 900 -21.84 -12.66 -4.22
C PHE A 900 -22.04 -13.45 -2.94
N ALA A 901 -22.80 -12.92 -1.97
CA ALA A 901 -23.11 -13.64 -0.74
C ALA A 901 -23.85 -14.96 -1.03
N SER A 902 -24.89 -14.93 -1.86
CA SER A 902 -25.66 -16.12 -2.25
C SER A 902 -24.81 -17.16 -3.00
N ASN A 903 -23.99 -16.70 -3.95
CA ASN A 903 -23.11 -17.57 -4.75
C ASN A 903 -21.93 -18.11 -3.93
N ILE A 904 -21.43 -17.39 -2.91
CA ILE A 904 -20.44 -17.93 -1.97
C ILE A 904 -21.03 -19.13 -1.24
N LEU A 905 -22.20 -18.97 -0.62
CA LEU A 905 -22.85 -20.05 0.13
C LEU A 905 -23.15 -21.25 -0.76
N SER A 906 -23.73 -21.00 -1.94
CA SER A 906 -23.95 -22.03 -2.96
C SER A 906 -22.64 -22.73 -3.37
N GLY A 907 -21.55 -21.98 -3.52
CA GLY A 907 -20.24 -22.51 -3.89
C GLY A 907 -19.62 -23.38 -2.81
N PHE A 908 -19.69 -22.99 -1.53
CA PHE A 908 -19.24 -23.83 -0.42
C PHE A 908 -20.07 -25.12 -0.33
N ILE A 909 -21.37 -25.04 -0.55
CA ILE A 909 -22.25 -26.22 -0.52
C ILE A 909 -21.97 -27.17 -1.70
N ASN A 910 -21.78 -26.63 -2.92
CA ASN A 910 -21.68 -27.43 -4.13
C ASN A 910 -20.25 -27.86 -4.49
N PHE A 911 -19.21 -27.13 -4.06
CA PHE A 911 -17.85 -27.30 -4.55
C PHE A 911 -16.80 -27.62 -3.48
N TRP A 912 -17.14 -27.54 -2.19
CA TRP A 912 -16.16 -27.77 -1.12
C TRP A 912 -15.65 -29.22 -1.03
N ARG A 913 -16.56 -30.18 -1.21
CA ARG A 913 -16.27 -31.61 -1.19
C ARG A 913 -16.85 -32.28 -2.41
N TYR A 914 -16.10 -33.19 -3.01
CA TYR A 914 -16.63 -34.07 -4.03
C TYR A 914 -17.56 -35.12 -3.37
N GLY A 915 -18.86 -34.82 -3.42
CA GLY A 915 -19.89 -35.63 -2.80
C GLY A 915 -20.40 -36.80 -3.66
N ASP A 916 -21.69 -37.10 -3.49
CA ASP A 916 -22.35 -38.26 -4.09
C ASP A 916 -22.63 -38.10 -5.59
N ASP A 917 -22.84 -36.87 -6.10
CA ASP A 917 -22.99 -36.64 -7.54
C ASP A 917 -21.64 -36.67 -8.26
N LYS A 918 -21.32 -37.85 -8.81
CA LYS A 918 -20.08 -38.13 -9.54
C LYS A 918 -19.91 -37.33 -10.84
N ASN A 919 -20.90 -36.52 -11.25
CA ASN A 919 -20.80 -35.64 -12.41
C ASN A 919 -20.41 -34.20 -12.05
N ASN A 920 -20.20 -33.89 -10.77
CA ASN A 920 -19.72 -32.57 -10.36
C ASN A 920 -18.19 -32.45 -10.56
N PHE A 921 -17.79 -32.28 -11.82
CA PHE A 921 -16.38 -32.16 -12.22
C PHE A 921 -15.69 -30.92 -11.64
N THR A 922 -16.44 -29.85 -11.34
CA THR A 922 -15.90 -28.66 -10.67
C THR A 922 -15.43 -28.99 -9.26
N ALA A 923 -16.27 -29.63 -8.45
CA ALA A 923 -15.89 -30.06 -7.09
C ALA A 923 -14.71 -31.05 -7.13
N LEU A 924 -14.73 -32.01 -8.05
CA LEU A 924 -13.63 -32.96 -8.25
C LEU A 924 -12.32 -32.25 -8.61
N GLY A 925 -12.37 -31.29 -9.54
CA GLY A 925 -11.19 -30.55 -9.97
C GLY A 925 -10.60 -29.67 -8.87
N ILE A 926 -11.47 -28.98 -8.11
CA ILE A 926 -11.05 -28.17 -6.95
C ILE A 926 -10.39 -29.05 -5.89
N GLU A 927 -11.00 -30.19 -5.55
CA GLU A 927 -10.44 -31.12 -4.57
C GLU A 927 -9.11 -31.71 -5.03
N THR A 928 -9.04 -32.18 -6.28
CA THR A 928 -7.81 -32.77 -6.85
C THR A 928 -6.64 -31.77 -6.87
N VAL A 929 -6.89 -30.52 -7.27
CA VAL A 929 -5.84 -29.49 -7.29
C VAL A 929 -5.46 -29.08 -5.87
N ALA A 930 -6.42 -28.92 -4.96
CA ALA A 930 -6.14 -28.57 -3.56
C ALA A 930 -5.29 -29.65 -2.87
N ASP A 931 -5.62 -30.93 -3.05
CA ASP A 931 -4.88 -32.05 -2.47
C ASP A 931 -3.49 -32.20 -3.09
N ALA A 932 -3.37 -31.99 -4.40
CA ALA A 932 -2.08 -32.04 -5.08
C ALA A 932 -1.15 -30.89 -4.66
N ILE A 933 -1.68 -29.66 -4.54
CA ILE A 933 -0.93 -28.51 -4.03
C ILE A 933 -0.49 -28.75 -2.59
N GLN A 934 -1.39 -29.23 -1.73
CA GLN A 934 -1.07 -29.59 -0.36
C GLN A 934 0.02 -30.67 -0.30
N GLY A 935 -0.06 -31.70 -1.15
CA GLY A 935 0.94 -32.75 -1.23
C GLY A 935 2.32 -32.26 -1.65
N ILE A 936 2.40 -31.48 -2.74
CA ILE A 936 3.67 -30.94 -3.27
C ILE A 936 4.29 -29.93 -2.31
N THR A 937 3.47 -29.05 -1.74
CA THR A 937 3.91 -28.05 -0.75
C THR A 937 4.05 -28.61 0.66
N GLN A 938 3.87 -29.92 0.86
CA GLN A 938 3.97 -30.58 2.17
C GLN A 938 3.10 -29.93 3.25
N GLY A 939 1.92 -29.41 2.88
CA GLY A 939 0.98 -28.74 3.78
C GLY A 939 1.19 -27.24 3.97
N ILE A 940 2.23 -26.64 3.38
CA ILE A 940 2.49 -25.20 3.51
C ILE A 940 1.39 -24.36 2.88
N VAL A 941 0.84 -24.83 1.76
CA VAL A 941 -0.39 -24.32 1.16
C VAL A 941 -1.49 -25.36 1.43
N PRO A 942 -2.31 -25.19 2.48
CA PRO A 942 -3.31 -26.19 2.85
C PRO A 942 -4.40 -26.34 1.80
N ALA A 943 -4.96 -27.54 1.70
CA ALA A 943 -6.08 -27.83 0.81
C ALA A 943 -7.31 -26.96 1.13
N PRO A 944 -7.72 -26.76 2.41
CA PRO A 944 -8.84 -25.88 2.75
C PRO A 944 -8.66 -24.43 2.26
N LEU A 945 -7.43 -23.91 2.30
CA LEU A 945 -7.12 -22.56 1.81
C LEU A 945 -7.31 -22.47 0.29
N THR A 946 -6.75 -23.42 -0.45
CA THR A 946 -6.88 -23.46 -1.92
C THR A 946 -8.34 -23.63 -2.35
N LYS A 947 -9.10 -24.52 -1.70
CA LYS A 947 -10.55 -24.70 -1.92
C LYS A 947 -11.30 -23.39 -1.72
N THR A 948 -11.05 -22.69 -0.61
CA THR A 948 -11.67 -21.39 -0.31
C THR A 948 -11.36 -20.35 -1.40
N ILE A 949 -10.10 -20.23 -1.81
CA ILE A 949 -9.68 -19.27 -2.84
C ILE A 949 -10.39 -19.54 -4.17
N LEU A 950 -10.43 -20.80 -4.61
CA LEU A 950 -11.10 -21.20 -5.85
C LEU A 950 -12.61 -20.95 -5.82
N ILE A 951 -13.27 -21.31 -4.71
CA ILE A 951 -14.72 -21.10 -4.53
C ILE A 951 -15.06 -19.61 -4.52
N LEU A 952 -14.28 -18.78 -3.81
CA LEU A 952 -14.48 -17.34 -3.80
C LEU A 952 -14.24 -16.72 -5.19
N ALA A 953 -13.22 -17.18 -5.92
CA ALA A 953 -12.96 -16.73 -7.28
C ALA A 953 -14.12 -17.11 -8.22
N LEU A 954 -14.60 -18.36 -8.17
CA LEU A 954 -15.79 -18.80 -8.92
C LEU A 954 -17.02 -17.98 -8.55
N ALA A 955 -17.32 -17.81 -7.26
CA ALA A 955 -18.46 -17.03 -6.80
C ALA A 955 -18.38 -15.57 -7.26
N THR A 956 -17.19 -15.00 -7.30
CA THR A 956 -16.94 -13.65 -7.83
C THR A 956 -17.25 -13.59 -9.34
N MET A 957 -16.74 -14.54 -10.12
CA MET A 957 -16.97 -14.62 -11.57
C MET A 957 -18.45 -14.87 -11.89
N GLU A 958 -19.09 -15.77 -11.15
CA GLU A 958 -20.50 -16.09 -11.31
C GLU A 958 -21.38 -14.90 -10.99
N SER A 959 -21.10 -14.19 -9.90
CA SER A 959 -21.85 -12.98 -9.52
C SER A 959 -21.64 -11.84 -10.51
N ALA A 960 -20.46 -11.74 -11.11
CA ALA A 960 -20.17 -10.78 -12.17
C ALA A 960 -20.99 -11.12 -13.44
N ASN A 961 -21.07 -12.40 -13.81
CA ASN A 961 -21.91 -12.82 -14.93
C ASN A 961 -23.41 -12.65 -14.65
N ASP A 962 -23.87 -12.98 -13.44
CA ASP A 962 -25.26 -12.76 -13.01
C ASP A 962 -25.63 -11.28 -13.15
N LEU A 963 -24.74 -10.38 -12.72
CA LEU A 963 -24.93 -8.94 -12.86
C LEU A 963 -25.02 -8.51 -14.33
N GLU A 964 -24.17 -9.06 -15.21
CA GLU A 964 -24.21 -8.76 -16.65
C GLU A 964 -25.51 -9.24 -17.32
N VAL A 965 -26.05 -10.40 -16.91
CA VAL A 965 -27.34 -10.91 -17.40
C VAL A 965 -28.49 -10.03 -16.90
N ILE A 966 -28.44 -9.62 -15.63
CA ILE A 966 -29.41 -8.68 -15.04
C ILE A 966 -29.39 -7.33 -15.76
N LYS A 967 -28.22 -6.76 -16.04
CA LYS A 967 -28.07 -5.50 -16.81
C LYS A 967 -28.71 -5.59 -18.20
N LYS A 968 -28.68 -6.76 -18.82
CA LYS A 968 -29.33 -7.02 -20.10
C LYS A 968 -30.86 -7.10 -20.00
N GLY A 969 -31.46 -7.07 -18.80
CA GLY A 969 -32.90 -7.10 -18.57
C GLY A 969 -33.48 -8.51 -18.42
N LEU A 970 -32.65 -9.51 -18.18
CA LEU A 970 -33.06 -10.91 -17.99
C LEU A 970 -33.08 -11.30 -16.51
N PRO A 971 -34.01 -12.19 -16.10
CA PRO A 971 -34.12 -12.64 -14.72
C PRO A 971 -33.06 -13.70 -14.41
N VAL A 972 -32.46 -13.65 -13.23
CA VAL A 972 -31.47 -14.66 -12.79
C VAL A 972 -31.93 -15.30 -11.48
N THR A 973 -31.82 -16.62 -11.35
CA THR A 973 -32.25 -17.38 -10.16
C THR A 973 -31.64 -16.78 -8.89
N PHE A 974 -32.44 -16.51 -7.86
CA PHE A 974 -31.97 -15.87 -6.62
C PHE A 974 -30.88 -16.68 -5.91
N TYR A 975 -31.15 -17.95 -5.63
CA TYR A 975 -30.21 -18.87 -5.00
C TYR A 975 -29.97 -20.10 -5.88
N LYS A 976 -28.69 -20.39 -6.19
CA LYS A 976 -28.29 -21.53 -7.03
C LYS A 976 -28.14 -22.77 -6.17
N ILE A 977 -29.15 -23.63 -6.21
CA ILE A 977 -29.18 -24.85 -5.39
C ILE A 977 -28.20 -25.90 -5.95
N SER A 978 -28.07 -25.99 -7.29
CA SER A 978 -27.23 -26.98 -7.96
C SER A 978 -26.09 -26.34 -8.75
N TYR A 979 -24.93 -27.01 -8.76
CA TYR A 979 -23.81 -26.67 -9.64
C TYR A 979 -24.16 -26.55 -11.13
N LYS A 980 -25.24 -27.19 -11.59
CA LYS A 980 -25.70 -27.11 -13.00
C LYS A 980 -26.22 -25.71 -13.38
N GLN A 981 -26.57 -24.89 -12.38
CA GLN A 981 -27.02 -23.51 -12.56
C GLN A 981 -25.85 -22.52 -12.64
N TRP A 982 -24.61 -22.98 -12.48
CA TRP A 982 -23.41 -22.15 -12.58
C TRP A 982 -22.88 -22.09 -14.02
N LYS A 983 -22.51 -20.88 -14.46
CA LYS A 983 -21.82 -20.68 -15.74
C LYS A 983 -20.38 -21.10 -15.65
N TYR A 984 -19.71 -20.62 -14.60
CA TYR A 984 -18.30 -20.82 -14.42
C TYR A 984 -18.05 -22.11 -13.66
N ALA A 985 -17.06 -22.85 -14.15
CA ALA A 985 -16.61 -24.10 -13.59
C ALA A 985 -15.09 -24.05 -13.45
N PHE A 986 -14.58 -24.96 -12.63
CA PHE A 986 -13.16 -25.23 -12.57
C PHE A 986 -12.85 -26.42 -13.47
N ASN A 987 -12.08 -26.16 -14.53
CA ASN A 987 -11.67 -27.19 -15.47
C ASN A 987 -10.23 -27.61 -15.15
N GLN A 988 -10.07 -28.86 -14.72
CA GLN A 988 -8.75 -29.45 -14.55
C GLN A 988 -8.12 -29.74 -15.91
N ASP A 989 -6.86 -29.37 -16.09
CA ASP A 989 -6.10 -29.78 -17.27
C ASP A 989 -5.54 -31.18 -17.02
N THR A 990 -6.11 -32.19 -17.70
CA THR A 990 -5.66 -33.58 -17.57
C THR A 990 -4.46 -33.89 -18.48
N SER A 991 -3.97 -32.91 -19.24
CA SER A 991 -2.88 -33.09 -20.22
C SER A 991 -1.50 -32.65 -19.73
N SER A 992 -1.40 -32.00 -18.56
CA SER A 992 -0.14 -31.57 -17.96
C SER A 992 0.29 -32.45 -16.78
N GLU A 993 1.58 -32.78 -16.69
CA GLU A 993 2.17 -33.41 -15.49
C GLU A 993 2.15 -32.47 -14.26
N GLU A 994 1.92 -31.17 -14.47
CA GLU A 994 1.75 -30.17 -13.41
C GLU A 994 0.28 -30.09 -12.96
N SER A 995 0.05 -30.00 -11.64
CA SER A 995 -1.27 -29.83 -11.00
C SER A 995 -1.89 -28.46 -11.31
N THR A 996 -2.31 -28.24 -12.55
CA THR A 996 -2.85 -26.97 -13.04
C THR A 996 -4.30 -27.11 -13.49
N GLY A 997 -5.06 -26.05 -13.29
CA GLY A 997 -6.45 -25.96 -13.70
C GLY A 997 -6.81 -24.51 -13.96
N SER A 998 -7.91 -24.29 -14.67
CA SER A 998 -8.34 -22.96 -15.07
C SER A 998 -9.80 -22.72 -14.72
N LEU A 999 -10.09 -21.49 -14.34
CA LEU A 999 -11.45 -21.00 -14.21
C LEU A 999 -11.96 -20.65 -15.60
N GLY A 1000 -13.11 -21.19 -15.98
CA GLY A 1000 -13.65 -20.97 -17.32
C GLY A 1000 -15.13 -21.28 -17.43
N ASP A 1001 -15.72 -20.88 -18.54
CA ASP A 1001 -17.11 -21.20 -18.86
C ASP A 1001 -17.30 -22.71 -19.02
N ASN A 1002 -18.39 -23.25 -18.48
CA ASN A 1002 -18.78 -24.67 -18.51
C ASN A 1002 -19.29 -25.15 -19.91
N SER A 1003 -19.21 -24.30 -20.93
CA SER A 1003 -19.60 -24.53 -22.34
C SER A 1003 -19.01 -25.75 -23.08
N LYS A 1004 -18.18 -26.59 -22.43
CA LYS A 1004 -17.67 -27.86 -23.00
C LYS A 1004 -18.55 -29.08 -22.72
N SER A 1005 -19.60 -28.95 -21.89
CA SER A 1005 -20.63 -29.98 -21.75
C SER A 1005 -21.86 -29.61 -22.59
N ASP A 1006 -22.51 -30.60 -23.22
CA ASP A 1006 -23.65 -30.47 -24.15
C ASP A 1006 -24.93 -29.80 -23.57
N SER A 1007 -24.86 -29.10 -22.43
CA SER A 1007 -25.95 -28.27 -21.93
C SER A 1007 -25.81 -26.84 -22.45
N LYS A 1008 -26.83 -26.36 -23.17
CA LYS A 1008 -27.05 -24.92 -23.33
C LYS A 1008 -27.21 -24.32 -21.92
N TYR A 1009 -26.14 -23.78 -21.36
CA TYR A 1009 -26.20 -22.98 -20.15
C TYR A 1009 -27.11 -21.77 -20.43
N ASN A 1010 -28.20 -21.67 -19.67
CA ASN A 1010 -29.20 -20.61 -19.78
C ASN A 1010 -29.19 -19.85 -18.44
N PRO A 1011 -28.39 -18.79 -18.29
CA PRO A 1011 -28.31 -18.04 -17.03
C PRO A 1011 -29.67 -17.42 -16.66
N GLU A 1012 -30.49 -17.15 -17.68
CA GLU A 1012 -31.84 -16.68 -17.50
C GLU A 1012 -32.79 -17.78 -17.03
N ASP A 1013 -33.41 -17.51 -15.88
CA ASP A 1013 -34.44 -18.34 -15.28
C ASP A 1013 -35.74 -17.56 -15.26
N SER A 1014 -36.77 -18.07 -15.94
CA SER A 1014 -38.12 -17.48 -15.95
C SER A 1014 -38.73 -17.25 -14.56
N LYS A 1015 -38.20 -17.92 -13.53
CA LYS A 1015 -38.58 -17.76 -12.11
C LYS A 1015 -37.50 -17.05 -11.27
N GLY A 1016 -36.52 -16.42 -11.92
CA GLY A 1016 -35.48 -15.63 -11.29
C GLY A 1016 -35.89 -14.17 -11.06
N LEU A 1017 -35.01 -13.39 -10.43
CA LEU A 1017 -35.22 -11.98 -10.14
C LEU A 1017 -34.69 -11.10 -11.27
N PHE A 1018 -35.52 -10.17 -11.72
CA PHE A 1018 -35.14 -9.05 -12.57
C PHE A 1018 -34.46 -7.95 -11.75
N TYR A 1019 -33.80 -7.01 -12.44
CA TYR A 1019 -33.27 -5.82 -11.78
C TYR A 1019 -34.38 -5.01 -11.11
N SER A 1020 -35.55 -4.89 -11.76
CA SER A 1020 -36.71 -4.20 -11.18
C SER A 1020 -37.19 -4.82 -9.86
N ASP A 1021 -37.02 -6.14 -9.67
CA ASP A 1021 -37.37 -6.82 -8.41
C ASP A 1021 -36.38 -6.44 -7.29
N TYR A 1022 -35.09 -6.28 -7.59
CA TYR A 1022 -34.11 -5.76 -6.63
C TYR A 1022 -34.39 -4.32 -6.23
N MET A 1023 -34.77 -3.46 -7.18
CA MET A 1023 -35.14 -2.07 -6.87
C MET A 1023 -36.39 -2.00 -5.99
N TYR A 1024 -37.39 -2.83 -6.31
CA TYR A 1024 -38.60 -2.96 -5.50
C TYR A 1024 -38.27 -3.39 -4.07
N ALA A 1025 -37.42 -4.41 -3.92
CA ALA A 1025 -36.91 -4.89 -2.63
C ALA A 1025 -36.21 -3.78 -1.82
N PHE A 1026 -35.33 -2.99 -2.46
CA PHE A 1026 -34.62 -1.90 -1.80
C PHE A 1026 -35.55 -0.76 -1.39
N LEU A 1027 -36.59 -0.46 -2.17
CA LEU A 1027 -37.61 0.54 -1.85
C LEU A 1027 -38.47 0.11 -0.66
N VAL A 1028 -38.91 -1.16 -0.63
CA VAL A 1028 -39.60 -1.73 0.53
C VAL A 1028 -38.71 -1.60 1.76
N TYR A 1029 -37.43 -1.95 1.66
CA TYR A 1029 -36.49 -1.83 2.78
C TYR A 1029 -36.36 -0.39 3.30
N GLN A 1030 -36.14 0.60 2.42
CA GLN A 1030 -36.05 2.00 2.83
C GLN A 1030 -37.36 2.55 3.38
N SER A 1031 -38.49 2.00 2.94
CA SER A 1031 -39.80 2.42 3.44
C SER A 1031 -40.06 1.99 4.88
N ILE A 1032 -39.35 0.99 5.42
CA ILE A 1032 -39.57 0.49 6.78
C ILE A 1032 -39.05 1.50 7.82
N ASP A 1033 -37.87 2.06 7.60
CA ASP A 1033 -37.28 3.05 8.51
C ASP A 1033 -37.85 4.45 8.24
N ASN A 1034 -38.49 5.07 9.23
CA ASN A 1034 -39.16 6.37 9.06
C ASN A 1034 -38.22 7.49 8.59
N SER A 1035 -36.94 7.44 8.98
CA SER A 1035 -35.94 8.43 8.57
C SER A 1035 -35.51 8.21 7.11
N MET A 1036 -35.25 6.96 6.73
CA MET A 1036 -34.96 6.59 5.33
C MET A 1036 -36.16 6.86 4.42
N TYR A 1037 -37.38 6.58 4.87
CA TYR A 1037 -38.61 6.85 4.14
C TYR A 1037 -38.85 8.37 3.95
N THR A 1038 -38.63 9.18 4.98
CA THR A 1038 -38.67 10.64 4.86
C THR A 1038 -37.61 11.15 3.86
N THR A 1039 -36.43 10.52 3.85
CA THR A 1039 -35.37 10.83 2.89
C THR A 1039 -35.76 10.44 1.47
N LEU A 1040 -36.39 9.27 1.29
CA LEU A 1040 -36.94 8.80 0.03
C LEU A 1040 -37.97 9.78 -0.53
N LEU A 1041 -38.94 10.22 0.27
CA LEU A 1041 -39.97 11.20 -0.11
C LEU A 1041 -39.36 12.54 -0.53
N ASN A 1042 -38.35 13.03 0.19
CA ASN A 1042 -37.60 14.23 -0.20
C ASN A 1042 -36.92 14.07 -1.56
N ARG A 1043 -36.34 12.90 -1.84
CA ARG A 1043 -35.68 12.61 -3.12
C ARG A 1043 -36.69 12.53 -4.26
N ILE A 1044 -37.88 11.97 -4.04
CA ILE A 1044 -38.98 12.03 -5.01
C ILE A 1044 -39.31 13.48 -5.35
N GLY A 1045 -39.46 14.34 -4.34
CA GLY A 1045 -39.70 15.78 -4.56
C GLY A 1045 -38.60 16.44 -5.40
N LYS A 1046 -37.32 16.14 -5.11
CA LYS A 1046 -36.18 16.68 -5.88
C LYS A 1046 -36.10 16.13 -7.30
N LEU A 1047 -36.46 14.88 -7.50
CA LEU A 1047 -36.54 14.25 -8.81
C LEU A 1047 -37.64 14.89 -9.67
N VAL A 1048 -38.84 15.08 -9.09
CA VAL A 1048 -39.94 15.80 -9.73
C VAL A 1048 -39.51 17.23 -10.09
N GLU A 1049 -38.81 17.93 -9.18
CA GLU A 1049 -38.25 19.26 -9.45
C GLU A 1049 -37.29 19.26 -10.65
N GLY A 1050 -36.34 18.33 -10.72
CA GLY A 1050 -35.41 18.21 -11.84
C GLY A 1050 -36.09 17.90 -13.18
N ASN A 1051 -37.09 17.02 -13.17
CA ASN A 1051 -37.85 16.68 -14.37
C ASN A 1051 -38.73 17.84 -14.85
N MET A 1052 -39.34 18.60 -13.93
CA MET A 1052 -40.13 19.78 -14.26
C MET A 1052 -39.24 20.91 -14.80
N GLN A 1053 -38.03 21.10 -14.25
CA GLN A 1053 -37.05 22.05 -14.77
C GLN A 1053 -36.59 21.73 -16.20
N LEU A 1054 -36.41 20.44 -16.53
CA LEU A 1054 -36.07 20.03 -17.90
C LEU A 1054 -37.16 20.44 -18.92
N ARG A 1055 -38.43 20.39 -18.51
CA ARG A 1055 -39.58 20.66 -19.39
C ARG A 1055 -39.99 22.13 -19.46
N LYS A 1056 -39.96 22.85 -18.34
CA LYS A 1056 -40.40 24.25 -18.23
C LYS A 1056 -39.25 25.27 -18.28
N GLY A 1057 -38.00 24.82 -18.18
CA GLY A 1057 -36.82 25.66 -17.98
C GLY A 1057 -36.39 25.72 -16.51
N GLY A 1058 -35.11 26.02 -16.26
CA GLY A 1058 -34.43 25.89 -14.95
C GLY A 1058 -34.90 26.81 -13.81
N GLU A 1059 -36.01 27.53 -13.96
CA GLU A 1059 -36.57 28.42 -12.93
C GLU A 1059 -37.64 27.76 -12.05
N TRP A 1060 -38.17 26.60 -12.45
CA TRP A 1060 -39.21 25.88 -11.68
C TRP A 1060 -38.62 25.31 -10.38
N LYS A 1061 -39.26 25.57 -9.23
CA LYS A 1061 -38.82 25.06 -7.92
C LYS A 1061 -39.98 24.47 -7.13
N LEU A 1062 -39.70 23.36 -6.43
CA LEU A 1062 -40.67 22.74 -5.54
C LEU A 1062 -41.00 23.65 -4.33
N ASP A 1063 -40.05 24.48 -3.89
CA ASP A 1063 -40.23 25.41 -2.75
C ASP A 1063 -41.24 26.54 -3.02
N ASN A 1064 -41.58 26.78 -4.29
CA ASN A 1064 -42.60 27.74 -4.69
C ASN A 1064 -44.01 27.12 -4.78
N CYS A 1065 -44.11 25.79 -4.64
CA CYS A 1065 -45.38 25.07 -4.74
C CYS A 1065 -46.08 25.02 -3.37
N ILE A 1066 -47.08 25.87 -3.18
CA ILE A 1066 -47.87 25.96 -1.95
C ILE A 1066 -49.07 25.02 -2.05
N MET A 1067 -49.22 24.17 -1.04
CA MET A 1067 -50.30 23.20 -0.88
C MET A 1067 -51.42 23.72 0.01
N TYR A 1068 -51.07 24.39 1.10
CA TYR A 1068 -52.02 24.89 2.10
C TYR A 1068 -51.86 26.40 2.27
N TYR A 1069 -52.98 27.10 2.17
CA TYR A 1069 -53.08 28.53 2.40
C TYR A 1069 -53.76 28.80 3.73
N GLN A 1070 -53.24 29.79 4.45
CA GLN A 1070 -53.82 30.30 5.68
C GLN A 1070 -54.29 31.75 5.45
N LEU A 1071 -55.58 32.00 5.67
CA LEU A 1071 -56.15 33.34 5.72
C LEU A 1071 -56.27 33.76 7.18
N GLN A 1072 -55.67 34.90 7.52
CA GLN A 1072 -55.82 35.55 8.81
C GLN A 1072 -56.39 36.96 8.64
N GLY A 1073 -57.46 37.27 9.38
CA GLY A 1073 -58.07 38.60 9.37
C GLY A 1073 -58.73 38.93 10.70
N GLN A 1074 -58.59 40.19 11.15
CA GLN A 1074 -59.27 40.70 12.33
C GLN A 1074 -60.52 41.48 11.91
N VAL A 1075 -61.69 40.97 12.30
CA VAL A 1075 -62.99 41.54 11.94
C VAL A 1075 -63.66 42.14 13.17
N LYS A 1076 -64.20 43.33 12.99
CA LYS A 1076 -64.94 44.09 13.99
C LYS A 1076 -66.37 44.33 13.51
N VAL A 1077 -67.34 44.00 14.35
CA VAL A 1077 -68.76 44.23 14.13
C VAL A 1077 -69.18 45.45 14.94
N GLU A 1078 -69.72 46.49 14.31
CA GLU A 1078 -70.21 47.64 15.07
C GLU A 1078 -71.57 47.31 15.75
N PRO A 1079 -71.71 47.55 17.07
CA PRO A 1079 -72.98 47.34 17.77
C PRO A 1079 -74.06 48.30 17.24
N LEU A 1080 -75.26 47.79 16.97
CA LEU A 1080 -76.35 48.56 16.35
C LEU A 1080 -77.46 48.88 17.35
N MET A 1081 -77.87 47.91 18.18
CA MET A 1081 -78.96 48.13 19.13
C MET A 1081 -78.45 48.85 20.38
N LEU A 1082 -77.25 48.49 20.86
CA LEU A 1082 -76.61 49.13 22.01
C LEU A 1082 -76.14 50.58 21.76
N THR A 1083 -76.08 51.01 20.50
CA THR A 1083 -75.76 52.39 20.11
C THR A 1083 -76.97 53.31 19.99
N ILE A 1084 -78.20 52.78 20.15
CA ILE A 1084 -79.44 53.56 20.11
C ILE A 1084 -79.54 54.48 21.34
N PRO A 1085 -79.85 55.79 21.18
CA PRO A 1085 -79.88 56.76 22.29
C PRO A 1085 -80.80 56.37 23.45
N ILE A 1086 -81.90 55.65 23.16
CA ILE A 1086 -82.90 55.23 24.15
C ILE A 1086 -82.36 54.18 25.14
N ILE A 1087 -81.33 53.44 24.74
CA ILE A 1087 -80.66 52.41 25.58
C ILE A 1087 -79.52 53.05 26.38
N GLN A 1088 -78.92 54.12 25.86
CA GLN A 1088 -77.82 54.84 26.52
C GLN A 1088 -78.26 55.67 27.74
N SER A 1089 -79.56 55.87 27.96
CA SER A 1089 -80.10 56.78 28.98
C SER A 1089 -80.51 56.15 30.32
N PHE A 1090 -80.16 54.88 30.61
CA PHE A 1090 -80.57 54.22 31.86
C PHE A 1090 -79.38 53.86 32.79
N ASP A 1091 -79.35 54.47 33.99
CA ASP A 1091 -78.97 53.84 35.27
C ASP A 1091 -79.40 54.71 36.48
N ALA A 1092 -79.79 54.07 37.59
CA ALA A 1092 -79.98 54.66 38.92
C ALA A 1092 -78.72 54.62 39.82
N ASN A 1093 -77.57 54.11 39.35
CA ASN A 1093 -76.31 54.00 40.10
C ASN A 1093 -75.05 54.55 39.39
N GLY A 1094 -75.19 55.35 38.33
CA GLY A 1094 -74.08 56.15 37.79
C GLY A 1094 -72.92 55.39 37.13
N ARG A 1095 -73.13 54.20 36.56
CA ARG A 1095 -72.18 53.63 35.57
C ARG A 1095 -72.84 53.55 34.21
N SER A 1096 -72.32 54.28 33.23
CA SER A 1096 -72.99 54.45 31.94
C SER A 1096 -72.75 53.27 31.00
N ALA A 1097 -73.73 52.98 30.14
CA ALA A 1097 -73.58 52.11 28.98
C ALA A 1097 -72.37 52.45 28.07
N LYS A 1098 -71.71 53.61 28.23
CA LYS A 1098 -70.43 53.90 27.56
C LYS A 1098 -69.28 52.99 28.00
N ASP A 1099 -69.31 52.35 29.17
CA ASP A 1099 -68.20 51.47 29.59
C ASP A 1099 -68.26 50.10 28.91
N VAL A 1100 -69.46 49.58 28.63
CA VAL A 1100 -69.69 48.36 27.83
C VAL A 1100 -69.34 48.59 26.35
N ILE A 1101 -69.53 49.82 25.86
CA ILE A 1101 -69.14 50.26 24.51
C ILE A 1101 -67.64 50.57 24.43
N LYS A 1102 -66.98 51.00 25.52
CA LYS A 1102 -65.51 51.25 25.55
C LYS A 1102 -64.69 49.96 25.54
N THR A 1103 -65.24 48.84 26.00
CA THR A 1103 -64.61 47.51 25.89
C THR A 1103 -65.15 46.76 24.66
N THR A 1104 -64.97 47.29 23.44
CA THR A 1104 -65.40 46.65 22.17
C THR A 1104 -64.76 45.30 21.86
N LYS A 1105 -63.97 44.69 22.77
CA LYS A 1105 -63.34 43.37 22.56
C LYS A 1105 -64.35 42.26 22.28
N TRP A 1106 -65.58 42.34 22.79
CA TRP A 1106 -66.62 41.34 22.54
C TRP A 1106 -67.18 41.38 21.11
N ALA A 1107 -66.93 42.46 20.38
CA ALA A 1107 -67.39 42.67 19.00
C ALA A 1107 -66.25 42.54 17.98
N GLU A 1108 -65.05 42.16 18.44
CA GLU A 1108 -63.87 41.91 17.62
C GLU A 1108 -63.54 40.41 17.71
N PHE A 1109 -63.35 39.77 16.54
CA PHE A 1109 -62.93 38.38 16.48
C PHE A 1109 -61.86 38.18 15.40
N THR A 1110 -60.96 37.22 15.64
CA THR A 1110 -59.94 36.82 14.67
C THR A 1110 -60.46 35.61 13.89
N ILE A 1111 -60.35 35.68 12.57
CA ILE A 1111 -60.61 34.57 11.66
C ILE A 1111 -59.26 34.00 11.29
N LYS A 1112 -59.11 32.69 11.50
CA LYS A 1112 -57.98 31.91 11.02
C LYS A 1112 -58.56 30.70 10.30
N GLN A 1113 -58.46 30.69 8.98
CA GLN A 1113 -58.97 29.60 8.14
C GLN A 1113 -57.81 29.03 7.33
N VAL A 1114 -57.67 27.71 7.29
CA VAL A 1114 -56.65 27.01 6.51
C VAL A 1114 -57.35 26.12 5.50
N LYS A 1115 -56.89 26.13 4.24
CA LYS A 1115 -57.43 25.28 3.18
C LYS A 1115 -56.33 24.86 2.21
N GLY A 1116 -56.38 23.64 1.72
CA GLY A 1116 -55.38 23.09 0.79
C GLY A 1116 -55.98 22.25 -0.34
N TYR A 1117 -55.11 21.61 -1.10
CA TYR A 1117 -55.45 20.79 -2.28
C TYR A 1117 -55.72 19.30 -2.00
N SER A 1118 -55.53 18.85 -0.75
CA SER A 1118 -55.91 17.50 -0.26
C SER A 1118 -57.39 17.46 0.14
#